data_AF-A0A7J5JEF2-F1
#
_entry.id   AF-A0A7J5JEF2-F1
#
_cell.length_a   1.000
_cell.length_b   1.000
_cell.length_c   1.000
_cell.angle_alpha   90.00
_cell.angle_beta   90.00
_cell.angle_gamma   90.00
#
_symmetry.space_group_name_H-M   'P 1'
#
loop_
_entity.id
_entity.type
_entity.pdbx_description
1 polymer ?
#
loop_
_entity_poly.entity_id
_entity_poly.type
_entity_poly.pdbx_seq_one_letter_code
_entity_poly.pdbx_strand_id
1 'polypeptide(L)'
;MRNKYLRFADVLFLLSFVAGTTMTACSEQPYQPTLKATYNKPAKNWESEALPIGNGYMGAMIFGDVYVDVIQTNEHTLWSGGPGEDPSYNGGHLRTPEVNKDYLHKARVMLQQKMNDFTANRSAYIDENGKLITHNYDGDGDGTELRNLIDNLAGTKEHFGSFQTLSNIIVETVNPGIPVLIKEAVQTNYDNTKNQSQSIGSLFDQSTTSKWFADNDRFSSFGSLPCVIKWAYTHAPKAVSYSLTSANDMPGRDPKSWKLYGSADGKSYDLLDQQSGTFWGDDKDGKGSRNKTLSFPLKTDKYTFFKLEITELIDNKQKPQLAELSIDASTELPYSDYTRTLDIDNAIHTVMYKENGITFKREYFMSYPDNVMVMRLTSDSKKGKLSRIISLESLHTDKTITADGHTITMTGYPTPVSGDKRVGDAWKNGLKYAQQLVVKNKGGKISVVDGTKLKVEDADEIIVLMSAATNYVQCMDDSYNYFSQEDPLEKVQATLHKVADKKYTALLATHQKDYHSLYDRMRLNLGNLPEAPVAPTDSLLKGMDENTNSEQENQYLEMLYFQFGRYLLISSSREGSLPANLQGVWGERLSNPWNADYHTNINIQMNYWPTQPTNLSPCHLPMVEYVRSLVPRGKYTAQQYYCKPDGGNVRGWVTHHENNIWGNTAPAKKSTPHHFPAGAIWMCQDIWEYYQFNLDKDFLKKYYDTMLDAALFWVDNLWTDERDGTLVANPSHSPEHGEFSLGCSTSQAMICEMFDMMIKASKELGRDKDPEIIEIATAMSKLSGPKIGLGGQFMEWKDEVTKDVTGDGGHRHTNHLFWLHPGSQIVIGRSEQDDKYADAMKVTLNTRGDEGTGWSKAWKLNFWARLHDGNRSHKLLRSAMKLTVPGSHVGGVYTNLFDAHPPFQIDGNFGCTAGIAEMLMQSQGGYIELLPALPDAWKNGSFKGMKARGNFEVDAAWTDGKITAIEILSNSGAECVIKYPNAKELNVSGAKVKVLADDQISFATVKGKTYIIKNVSSL
;
A
#
# COMPACT_ATOMS: atom_id res chain seq x y z
N MET A 1 47.12 -54.79 -4.23
CA MET A 1 47.76 -55.50 -5.37
C MET A 1 46.67 -56.10 -6.24
N ARG A 2 46.68 -55.74 -7.53
CA ARG A 2 46.21 -56.44 -8.73
C ARG A 2 44.97 -57.36 -8.67
N ASN A 3 43.86 -56.88 -9.25
CA ASN A 3 43.38 -57.17 -10.62
C ASN A 3 43.45 -58.64 -11.11
N LYS A 4 42.32 -59.22 -11.58
CA LYS A 4 42.08 -59.55 -13.02
C LYS A 4 40.91 -60.54 -13.33
N TYR A 5 40.22 -60.23 -14.44
CA TYR A 5 39.53 -61.10 -15.44
C TYR A 5 38.17 -61.76 -15.09
N LEU A 6 37.18 -61.93 -15.99
CA LEU A 6 36.76 -61.30 -17.26
C LEU A 6 35.37 -61.90 -17.65
N ARG A 7 34.38 -61.05 -17.96
CA ARG A 7 33.18 -61.13 -18.86
C ARG A 7 32.39 -62.42 -19.11
N PHE A 8 31.05 -62.27 -19.13
CA PHE A 8 30.14 -62.80 -20.18
C PHE A 8 28.73 -62.13 -20.13
N ALA A 9 28.62 -60.80 -20.30
CA ALA A 9 27.29 -60.13 -20.37
C ALA A 9 27.27 -58.77 -21.13
N ASP A 10 28.05 -58.60 -22.20
CA ASP A 10 28.07 -57.34 -22.99
C ASP A 10 28.20 -57.60 -24.50
N VAL A 11 27.16 -58.09 -25.19
CA VAL A 11 27.11 -58.08 -26.68
C VAL A 11 25.68 -57.89 -27.23
N LEU A 12 24.81 -57.12 -26.56
CA LEU A 12 23.48 -56.81 -27.11
C LEU A 12 23.01 -55.40 -26.74
N PHE A 13 23.87 -54.40 -26.93
CA PHE A 13 23.55 -52.97 -26.83
C PHE A 13 24.57 -52.14 -27.61
N LEU A 14 24.63 -52.30 -28.93
CA LEU A 14 25.53 -51.51 -29.78
C LEU A 14 25.01 -51.53 -31.24
N LEU A 15 23.91 -50.81 -31.49
CA LEU A 15 23.47 -50.35 -32.82
C LEU A 15 22.24 -49.41 -32.70
N SER A 16 22.38 -48.28 -31.98
CA SER A 16 21.43 -47.15 -32.03
C SER A 16 22.02 -45.83 -31.49
N PHE A 17 23.30 -45.56 -31.72
CA PHE A 17 23.93 -44.28 -31.38
C PHE A 17 24.59 -43.71 -32.64
N VAL A 18 23.80 -43.02 -33.48
CA VAL A 18 24.15 -41.90 -34.38
C VAL A 18 22.88 -41.56 -35.17
N ALA A 19 22.13 -40.55 -34.72
CA ALA A 19 21.23 -39.67 -35.49
C ALA A 19 20.23 -39.01 -34.53
N GLY A 20 20.62 -37.87 -33.96
CA GLY A 20 19.81 -37.11 -33.02
C GLY A 20 20.46 -35.80 -32.63
N THR A 21 21.15 -35.13 -33.56
CA THR A 21 21.49 -33.71 -33.42
C THR A 21 20.21 -32.91 -33.67
N THR A 22 19.33 -32.84 -32.68
CA THR A 22 18.38 -31.73 -32.59
C THR A 22 19.14 -30.56 -32.02
N MET A 23 19.51 -29.62 -32.88
CA MET A 23 19.78 -28.25 -32.47
C MET A 23 18.57 -27.73 -31.67
N THR A 24 18.68 -27.74 -30.36
CA THR A 24 17.93 -26.83 -29.49
C THR A 24 18.94 -25.80 -29.00
N ALA A 25 19.23 -24.84 -29.88
CA ALA A 25 19.61 -23.51 -29.44
C ALA A 25 18.38 -22.89 -28.77
N CYS A 26 18.08 -23.33 -27.55
CA CYS A 26 17.30 -22.51 -26.62
C CYS A 26 18.31 -21.54 -26.02
N SER A 27 18.12 -20.25 -26.33
CA SER A 27 18.90 -19.12 -25.85
C SER A 27 19.36 -19.31 -24.40
N GLU A 28 20.67 -19.16 -24.15
CA GLU A 28 21.19 -18.89 -22.80
C GLU A 28 20.35 -17.78 -22.19
N GLN A 29 19.76 -18.05 -21.02
CA GLN A 29 18.93 -17.08 -20.32
C GLN A 29 19.78 -15.84 -20.01
N PRO A 30 19.35 -14.62 -20.39
CA PRO A 30 20.04 -13.43 -19.95
C PRO A 30 19.97 -13.40 -18.42
N TYR A 31 21.14 -13.39 -17.79
CA TYR A 31 21.28 -13.36 -16.34
C TYR A 31 20.55 -12.12 -15.79
N GLN A 32 19.71 -12.32 -14.77
CA GLN A 32 19.12 -11.24 -13.99
C GLN A 32 19.88 -11.17 -12.65
N PRO A 33 20.42 -10.00 -12.26
CA PRO A 33 21.10 -9.87 -10.99
C PRO A 33 20.08 -9.99 -9.85
N THR A 34 20.53 -10.49 -8.70
CA THR A 34 19.69 -10.56 -7.50
C THR A 34 19.16 -9.18 -7.12
N LEU A 35 17.86 -9.05 -6.91
CA LEU A 35 17.25 -7.76 -6.61
C LEU A 35 17.27 -7.49 -5.12
N LYS A 36 17.93 -6.40 -4.74
CA LYS A 36 18.20 -6.03 -3.35
C LYS A 36 18.06 -4.54 -3.13
N ALA A 37 17.37 -4.17 -2.05
CA ALA A 37 17.45 -2.83 -1.49
C ALA A 37 18.59 -2.80 -0.46
N THR A 38 19.69 -2.08 -0.74
CA THR A 38 20.93 -2.11 0.06
C THR A 38 21.36 -0.72 0.49
N TYR A 39 21.78 -0.61 1.76
CA TYR A 39 22.17 0.65 2.40
C TYR A 39 23.39 0.45 3.29
N ASN A 40 24.19 1.50 3.45
CA ASN A 40 25.44 1.48 4.22
C ASN A 40 25.34 2.21 5.57
N LYS A 41 24.13 2.52 6.03
CA LYS A 41 23.85 3.14 7.34
C LYS A 41 22.56 2.57 7.95
N PRO A 42 22.46 2.52 9.30
CA PRO A 42 21.19 2.28 9.98
C PRO A 42 20.11 3.27 9.54
N ALA A 43 18.86 2.80 9.51
CA ALA A 43 17.72 3.69 9.33
C ALA A 43 17.49 4.51 10.61
N LYS A 44 17.03 5.75 10.44
CA LYS A 44 16.60 6.67 11.49
C LYS A 44 15.12 7.01 11.36
N ASN A 45 14.59 7.01 10.14
CA ASN A 45 13.20 7.34 9.87
C ASN A 45 12.40 6.10 9.45
N TRP A 46 11.30 5.84 10.15
CA TRP A 46 10.41 4.70 9.87
C TRP A 46 9.86 4.74 8.44
N GLU A 47 9.30 5.88 8.06
CA GLU A 47 8.55 6.03 6.80
C GLU A 47 9.46 5.89 5.58
N SER A 48 10.69 6.42 5.66
CA SER A 48 11.54 6.59 4.49
C SER A 48 12.78 5.73 4.42
N GLU A 49 13.24 5.14 5.53
CA GLU A 49 14.53 4.43 5.58
C GLU A 49 14.41 2.99 6.09
N ALA A 50 13.52 2.71 7.05
CA ALA A 50 13.34 1.37 7.60
C ALA A 50 12.78 0.41 6.53
N LEU A 51 13.17 -0.87 6.60
CA LEU A 51 12.84 -1.86 5.57
C LEU A 51 11.71 -2.80 6.02
N PRO A 52 10.69 -3.02 5.16
CA PRO A 52 9.54 -3.85 5.48
C PRO A 52 9.86 -5.34 5.37
N ILE A 53 9.31 -6.14 6.29
CA ILE A 53 9.06 -7.58 6.16
C ILE A 53 7.62 -7.90 6.55
N GLY A 54 7.01 -8.95 5.99
CA GLY A 54 5.65 -9.32 6.35
C GLY A 54 5.24 -10.69 5.80
N ASN A 55 4.12 -11.21 6.29
CA ASN A 55 3.56 -12.49 5.86
C ASN A 55 2.05 -12.44 5.56
N GLY A 56 1.47 -11.25 5.39
CA GLY A 56 0.04 -11.01 5.23
C GLY A 56 -0.74 -10.85 6.54
N TYR A 57 -0.36 -11.55 7.61
CA TYR A 57 -1.00 -11.43 8.94
C TYR A 57 -0.27 -10.45 9.86
N MET A 58 1.05 -10.38 9.73
CA MET A 58 1.92 -9.52 10.52
C MET A 58 2.89 -8.79 9.60
N GLY A 59 3.23 -7.57 10.00
CA GLY A 59 4.24 -6.73 9.38
C GLY A 59 5.31 -6.33 10.40
N ALA A 60 6.52 -6.06 9.91
CA ALA A 60 7.53 -5.39 10.70
C ALA A 60 8.41 -4.46 9.85
N MET A 61 8.91 -3.39 10.47
CA MET A 61 9.84 -2.42 9.88
C MET A 61 11.16 -2.48 10.65
N ILE A 62 12.25 -2.77 9.95
CA ILE A 62 13.57 -3.02 10.56
C ILE A 62 14.48 -1.81 10.37
N PHE A 63 15.03 -1.29 11.48
CA PHE A 63 15.92 -0.13 11.45
C PHE A 63 17.39 -0.51 11.24
N GLY A 64 17.83 -1.59 11.89
CA GLY A 64 19.15 -2.18 11.72
C GLY A 64 20.28 -1.51 12.51
N ASP A 65 19.99 -0.71 13.54
CA ASP A 65 21.04 -0.05 14.32
C ASP A 65 21.89 -1.05 15.13
N VAL A 66 23.21 -0.82 15.18
CA VAL A 66 24.19 -1.75 15.76
C VAL A 66 24.00 -1.93 17.28
N TYR A 67 23.71 -0.85 18.01
CA TYR A 67 23.70 -0.85 19.48
C TYR A 67 22.31 -0.88 20.06
N VAL A 68 21.33 -0.21 19.43
CA VAL A 68 19.92 -0.21 19.85
C VAL A 68 19.06 -0.42 18.61
N ASP A 69 18.83 -1.68 18.26
CA ASP A 69 18.00 -2.00 17.10
C ASP A 69 16.52 -1.93 17.46
N VAL A 70 15.73 -1.37 16.54
CA VAL A 70 14.28 -1.27 16.65
C VAL A 70 13.66 -2.09 15.54
N ILE A 71 12.81 -3.02 15.93
CA ILE A 71 11.92 -3.77 15.04
C ILE A 71 10.50 -3.36 15.40
N GLN A 72 9.92 -2.42 14.64
CA GLN A 72 8.52 -2.05 14.81
C GLN A 72 7.64 -3.14 14.21
N THR A 73 6.58 -3.55 14.89
CA THR A 73 5.73 -4.68 14.52
C THR A 73 4.25 -4.30 14.47
N ASN A 74 3.52 -4.96 13.58
CA ASN A 74 2.07 -4.83 13.38
C ASN A 74 1.41 -6.21 13.37
N GLU A 75 0.15 -6.26 13.79
CA GLU A 75 -0.77 -7.37 13.55
C GLU A 75 -1.94 -6.81 12.75
N HIS A 76 -2.29 -7.42 11.61
CA HIS A 76 -3.13 -6.82 10.57
C HIS A 76 -4.57 -6.48 11.06
N THR A 77 -5.05 -7.21 12.06
CA THR A 77 -6.40 -7.08 12.63
C THR A 77 -6.43 -6.17 13.88
N LEU A 78 -5.29 -5.60 14.28
CA LEU A 78 -5.21 -4.66 15.40
C LEU A 78 -5.73 -3.27 15.04
N TRP A 79 -6.98 -3.02 15.44
CA TRP A 79 -7.70 -1.79 15.14
C TRP A 79 -8.39 -1.23 16.39
N SER A 80 -8.49 0.10 16.46
CA SER A 80 -9.38 0.78 17.42
C SER A 80 -10.80 0.91 16.88
N GLY A 81 -11.70 1.50 17.66
CA GLY A 81 -13.08 1.82 17.27
C GLY A 81 -14.00 0.61 17.18
N GLY A 82 -15.05 0.77 16.36
CA GLY A 82 -16.06 -0.23 16.09
C GLY A 82 -16.82 -0.69 17.34
N PRO A 83 -17.34 -1.92 17.31
CA PRO A 83 -18.08 -2.49 18.44
C PRO A 83 -17.21 -2.73 19.68
N GLY A 84 -15.88 -2.65 19.54
CA GLY A 84 -14.94 -2.72 20.65
C GLY A 84 -14.87 -1.44 21.46
N GLU A 85 -15.23 -0.29 20.90
CA GLU A 85 -15.29 1.01 21.59
C GLU A 85 -16.71 1.35 22.04
N ASP A 86 -17.69 1.12 21.16
CA ASP A 86 -19.12 1.28 21.44
C ASP A 86 -19.92 0.09 20.89
N PRO A 87 -20.55 -0.74 21.73
CA PRO A 87 -21.41 -1.85 21.29
C PRO A 87 -22.59 -1.43 20.41
N SER A 88 -22.97 -0.14 20.42
CA SER A 88 -24.02 0.42 19.56
C SER A 88 -23.55 0.74 18.14
N TYR A 89 -22.24 0.61 17.86
CA TYR A 89 -21.67 0.89 16.55
C TYR A 89 -22.39 0.11 15.44
N ASN A 90 -23.01 0.86 14.54
CA ASN A 90 -23.94 0.32 13.55
C ASN A 90 -23.37 0.32 12.12
N GLY A 91 -22.09 0.65 11.92
CA GLY A 91 -21.46 0.78 10.60
C GLY A 91 -21.41 2.21 10.05
N GLY A 92 -21.53 3.21 10.92
CA GLY A 92 -21.39 4.65 10.59
C GLY A 92 -22.70 5.37 10.27
N HIS A 93 -23.86 4.76 10.55
CA HIS A 93 -25.17 5.34 10.25
C HIS A 93 -25.58 6.37 11.30
N LEU A 94 -25.94 7.57 10.85
CA LEU A 94 -26.25 8.70 11.73
C LEU A 94 -27.75 8.98 11.88
N ARG A 95 -28.58 8.62 10.89
CA ARG A 95 -30.00 9.00 10.80
C ARG A 95 -30.88 7.80 10.47
N THR A 96 -32.20 7.98 10.59
CA THR A 96 -33.19 6.94 10.25
C THR A 96 -33.40 6.81 8.74
N PRO A 97 -33.93 5.67 8.26
CA PRO A 97 -34.24 5.47 6.84
C PRO A 97 -35.16 6.54 6.25
N GLU A 98 -36.18 6.95 7.00
CA GLU A 98 -37.20 7.89 6.53
C GLU A 98 -36.57 9.25 6.23
N VAL A 99 -35.69 9.72 7.12
CA VAL A 99 -34.98 10.99 6.98
C VAL A 99 -33.99 10.94 5.81
N ASN A 100 -33.20 9.88 5.70
CA ASN A 100 -32.22 9.74 4.61
C ASN A 100 -32.91 9.68 3.24
N LYS A 101 -33.98 8.88 3.13
CA LYS A 101 -34.73 8.72 1.87
C LYS A 101 -35.43 10.02 1.45
N ASP A 102 -35.96 10.79 2.40
CA ASP A 102 -36.53 12.12 2.13
C ASP A 102 -35.47 13.09 1.58
N TYR A 103 -34.30 13.18 2.22
CA TYR A 103 -33.20 14.00 1.71
C TYR A 103 -32.72 13.56 0.34
N LEU A 104 -32.56 12.25 0.12
CA LEU A 104 -32.15 11.71 -1.17
C LEU A 104 -33.16 12.06 -2.26
N HIS A 105 -34.45 11.86 -2.01
CA HIS A 105 -35.50 12.13 -3.00
C HIS A 105 -35.56 13.63 -3.36
N LYS A 106 -35.52 14.52 -2.37
CA LYS A 106 -35.47 15.97 -2.61
C LYS A 106 -34.22 16.37 -3.39
N ALA A 107 -33.05 15.83 -3.03
CA ALA A 107 -31.82 16.10 -3.75
C ALA A 107 -31.91 15.66 -5.22
N ARG A 108 -32.47 14.47 -5.49
CA ARG A 108 -32.65 13.93 -6.85
C ARG A 108 -33.52 14.83 -7.72
N VAL A 109 -34.65 15.29 -7.18
CA VAL A 109 -35.57 16.19 -7.90
C VAL A 109 -34.92 17.55 -8.16
N MET A 110 -34.25 18.14 -7.16
CA MET A 110 -33.56 19.42 -7.34
C MET A 110 -32.39 19.32 -8.33
N LEU A 111 -31.65 18.21 -8.32
CA LEU A 111 -30.59 17.95 -9.30
C LEU A 111 -31.16 17.79 -10.71
N GLN A 112 -32.27 17.08 -10.90
CA GLN A 112 -32.93 16.99 -12.20
C GLN A 112 -33.31 18.39 -12.71
N GLN A 113 -33.93 19.22 -11.86
CA GLN A 113 -34.28 20.59 -12.22
C GLN A 113 -33.04 21.43 -12.57
N LYS A 114 -31.98 21.36 -11.75
CA LYS A 114 -30.69 22.02 -12.00
C LYS A 114 -30.13 21.65 -13.37
N MET A 115 -30.22 20.38 -13.76
CA MET A 115 -29.72 19.91 -15.05
C MET A 115 -30.63 20.29 -16.22
N ASN A 116 -31.96 20.29 -16.04
CA ASN A 116 -32.92 20.81 -17.02
C ASN A 116 -32.61 22.28 -17.34
N ASP A 117 -32.40 23.11 -16.31
CA ASP A 117 -32.09 24.53 -16.44
C ASP A 117 -30.71 24.76 -17.08
N PHE A 118 -29.70 23.96 -16.71
CA PHE A 118 -28.37 24.04 -17.31
C PHE A 118 -28.41 23.71 -18.80
N THR A 119 -29.03 22.60 -19.20
CA THR A 119 -29.10 22.21 -20.61
C THR A 119 -29.86 23.24 -21.45
N ALA A 120 -30.96 23.79 -20.93
CA ALA A 120 -31.77 24.77 -21.66
C ALA A 120 -31.05 26.10 -21.92
N ASN A 121 -30.16 26.52 -20.99
CA ASN A 121 -29.62 27.88 -21.01
C ASN A 121 -28.09 27.96 -21.15
N ARG A 122 -27.37 26.86 -20.93
CA ARG A 122 -25.91 26.85 -20.73
C ARG A 122 -25.19 25.66 -21.36
N SER A 123 -25.87 24.88 -22.19
CA SER A 123 -25.22 23.82 -22.99
C SER A 123 -24.07 24.39 -23.82
N ALA A 124 -22.98 23.64 -23.93
CA ALA A 124 -21.85 24.02 -24.76
C ALA A 124 -22.25 24.13 -26.25
N TYR A 125 -21.73 25.13 -26.95
CA TYR A 125 -21.95 25.32 -28.40
C TYR A 125 -20.77 26.06 -29.04
N ILE A 126 -20.64 25.91 -30.37
CA ILE A 126 -19.72 26.70 -31.18
C ILE A 126 -20.45 27.94 -31.70
N ASP A 127 -19.94 29.14 -31.41
CA ASP A 127 -20.52 30.39 -31.88
C ASP A 127 -20.28 30.65 -33.39
N GLU A 128 -20.84 31.73 -33.91
CA GLU A 128 -20.72 32.12 -35.33
C GLU A 128 -19.27 32.39 -35.78
N ASN A 129 -18.34 32.60 -34.84
CA ASN A 129 -16.92 32.83 -35.11
C ASN A 129 -16.07 31.55 -34.95
N GLY A 130 -16.70 30.40 -34.70
CA GLY A 130 -16.01 29.14 -34.47
C GLY A 130 -15.45 28.98 -33.05
N LYS A 131 -15.82 29.85 -32.10
CA LYS A 131 -15.35 29.78 -30.72
C LYS A 131 -16.27 28.90 -29.88
N LEU A 132 -15.68 27.99 -29.10
CA LEU A 132 -16.39 27.18 -28.12
C LEU A 132 -16.83 28.04 -26.92
N ILE A 133 -18.14 28.11 -26.70
CA ILE A 133 -18.76 28.71 -25.52
C ILE A 133 -19.24 27.57 -24.61
N THR A 134 -18.77 27.57 -23.37
CA THR A 134 -19.09 26.57 -22.34
C THR A 134 -19.33 27.26 -21.01
N HIS A 135 -20.00 26.58 -20.09
CA HIS A 135 -20.26 27.05 -18.74
C HIS A 135 -19.98 25.94 -17.72
N ASN A 136 -19.69 26.30 -16.48
CA ASN A 136 -19.72 25.34 -15.38
C ASN A 136 -21.11 25.31 -14.75
N TYR A 137 -21.47 24.18 -14.12
CA TYR A 137 -22.64 24.11 -13.26
C TYR A 137 -22.61 25.23 -12.22
N ASP A 138 -23.74 25.86 -11.96
CA ASP A 138 -23.84 26.83 -10.86
C ASP A 138 -23.52 26.13 -9.54
N GLY A 139 -22.76 26.84 -8.70
CA GLY A 139 -22.23 26.34 -7.44
C GLY A 139 -23.35 25.97 -6.48
N ASP A 140 -23.68 24.68 -6.46
CA ASP A 140 -23.29 23.79 -5.36
C ASP A 140 -22.99 24.40 -3.98
N GLY A 141 -22.01 25.30 -3.94
CA GLY A 141 -21.60 26.20 -2.86
C GLY A 141 -22.10 25.88 -1.45
N ASP A 142 -21.18 25.75 -0.49
CA ASP A 142 -21.53 25.56 0.93
C ASP A 142 -22.69 26.47 1.37
N GLY A 143 -23.79 25.84 1.78
CA GLY A 143 -25.01 26.53 2.24
C GLY A 143 -26.18 26.54 1.25
N THR A 144 -26.05 26.08 -0.01
CA THR A 144 -27.22 25.87 -0.87
C THR A 144 -28.15 24.79 -0.34
N GLU A 145 -29.45 24.87 -0.67
CA GLU A 145 -30.43 23.87 -0.25
C GLU A 145 -30.07 22.47 -0.78
N LEU A 146 -29.70 22.36 -2.07
CA LEU A 146 -29.28 21.09 -2.66
C LEU A 146 -28.08 20.49 -1.92
N ARG A 147 -27.05 21.30 -1.65
CA ARG A 147 -25.86 20.84 -0.94
C ARG A 147 -26.18 20.40 0.48
N ASN A 148 -27.03 21.15 1.19
CA ASN A 148 -27.50 20.79 2.52
C ASN A 148 -28.25 19.44 2.51
N LEU A 149 -29.07 19.15 1.49
CA LEU A 149 -29.74 17.86 1.36
C LEU A 149 -28.75 16.71 1.18
N ILE A 150 -27.77 16.86 0.27
CA ILE A 150 -26.75 15.83 0.03
C ILE A 150 -25.84 15.65 1.24
N ASP A 151 -25.40 16.73 1.87
CA ASP A 151 -24.58 16.69 3.07
C ASP A 151 -25.27 16.00 4.25
N ASN A 152 -26.60 16.09 4.32
CA ASN A 152 -27.37 15.38 5.32
C ASN A 152 -27.51 13.88 5.05
N LEU A 153 -27.02 13.38 3.90
CA LEU A 153 -26.82 11.95 3.65
C LEU A 153 -25.51 11.44 4.25
N ALA A 154 -24.59 12.33 4.66
CA ALA A 154 -23.35 11.93 5.32
C ALA A 154 -23.64 11.13 6.61
N GLY A 155 -22.89 10.04 6.79
CA GLY A 155 -22.86 9.28 8.03
C GLY A 155 -21.93 9.91 9.06
N THR A 156 -21.49 9.10 10.02
CA THR A 156 -20.58 9.51 11.09
C THR A 156 -19.31 8.67 11.09
N LYS A 157 -18.21 9.29 11.51
CA LYS A 157 -16.95 8.61 11.86
C LYS A 157 -16.76 8.43 13.37
N GLU A 158 -17.80 8.73 14.14
CA GLU A 158 -17.81 8.40 15.55
C GLU A 158 -17.61 6.89 15.71
N HIS A 159 -16.59 6.51 16.48
CA HIS A 159 -16.12 5.13 16.63
C HIS A 159 -15.63 4.44 15.33
N PHE A 160 -15.21 5.15 14.28
CA PHE A 160 -14.69 4.52 13.05
C PHE A 160 -13.41 3.71 13.28
N GLY A 161 -12.51 4.20 14.15
CA GLY A 161 -11.25 3.55 14.47
C GLY A 161 -10.10 3.80 13.48
N SER A 162 -8.99 3.11 13.70
CA SER A 162 -7.79 3.12 12.83
C SER A 162 -7.00 1.83 13.02
N PHE A 163 -6.34 1.36 11.96
CA PHE A 163 -5.26 0.36 12.05
C PHE A 163 -4.15 0.90 12.93
N GLN A 164 -3.58 0.07 13.81
CA GLN A 164 -2.60 0.51 14.81
C GLN A 164 -1.29 -0.28 14.78
N THR A 165 -0.19 0.41 15.11
CA THR A 165 1.06 -0.24 15.53
C THR A 165 0.85 -1.15 16.73
N LEU A 166 1.49 -2.31 16.77
CA LEU A 166 1.41 -3.23 17.91
C LEU A 166 2.47 -2.88 18.95
N SER A 167 3.74 -2.96 18.57
CA SER A 167 4.88 -2.76 19.47
C SER A 167 6.19 -2.58 18.73
N ASN A 168 7.22 -2.14 19.46
CA ASN A 168 8.62 -2.21 19.07
C ASN A 168 9.30 -3.33 19.86
N ILE A 169 9.98 -4.23 19.16
CA ILE A 169 10.98 -5.11 19.77
C ILE A 169 12.30 -4.34 19.80
N ILE A 170 12.83 -4.15 21.00
CA ILE A 170 14.08 -3.43 21.21
C ILE A 170 15.19 -4.44 21.49
N VAL A 171 16.30 -4.35 20.74
CA VAL A 171 17.47 -5.21 20.93
C VAL A 171 18.71 -4.36 21.20
N GLU A 172 19.10 -4.30 22.47
CA GLU A 172 20.19 -3.45 22.96
C GLU A 172 21.46 -4.26 23.20
N THR A 173 22.61 -3.67 22.89
CA THR A 173 23.91 -4.23 23.29
C THR A 173 24.14 -3.99 24.78
N VAL A 174 24.60 -5.03 25.49
CA VAL A 174 25.02 -4.90 26.89
C VAL A 174 26.33 -4.11 26.95
N ASN A 175 26.36 -3.00 27.71
CA ASN A 175 27.52 -2.12 27.88
C ASN A 175 28.08 -1.62 26.53
N PRO A 176 27.32 -0.82 25.77
CA PRO A 176 27.75 -0.35 24.45
C PRO A 176 29.03 0.48 24.56
N GLY A 177 29.94 0.28 23.60
CA GLY A 177 31.19 1.04 23.49
C GLY A 177 30.98 2.50 23.04
N ILE A 178 29.73 2.87 22.70
CA ILE A 178 29.33 4.24 22.39
C ILE A 178 28.38 4.80 23.47
N PRO A 179 28.27 6.14 23.57
CA PRO A 179 27.17 6.79 24.28
C PRO A 179 25.83 6.33 23.70
N VAL A 180 24.97 5.79 24.57
CA VAL A 180 23.57 5.46 24.27
C VAL A 180 22.70 6.19 25.28
N LEU A 181 21.57 6.74 24.82
CA LEU A 181 20.63 7.44 25.68
C LEU A 181 20.10 6.51 26.78
N ILE A 182 20.14 6.97 28.02
CA ILE A 182 19.50 6.28 29.14
C ILE A 182 18.06 6.79 29.21
N LYS A 183 17.11 6.04 28.64
CA LYS A 183 15.69 6.44 28.58
C LYS A 183 15.12 6.76 29.97
N GLU A 184 15.52 6.02 31.00
CA GLU A 184 15.08 6.22 32.39
C GLU A 184 15.62 7.52 33.03
N ALA A 185 16.66 8.12 32.44
CA ALA A 185 17.23 9.40 32.87
C ALA A 185 16.58 10.61 32.18
N VAL A 186 15.71 10.38 31.19
CA VAL A 186 14.95 11.45 30.52
C VAL A 186 13.88 11.97 31.46
N GLN A 187 13.92 13.27 31.76
CA GLN A 187 13.03 13.92 32.71
C GLN A 187 12.66 15.32 32.23
N THR A 188 11.45 15.77 32.55
CA THR A 188 11.06 17.16 32.37
C THR A 188 10.25 17.65 33.57
N ASN A 189 10.28 18.97 33.83
CA ASN A 189 9.40 19.59 34.82
C ASN A 189 7.95 19.74 34.31
N TYR A 190 7.71 19.64 33.00
CA TYR A 190 6.39 19.74 32.39
C TYR A 190 6.21 18.68 31.29
N ASP A 191 5.54 17.58 31.63
CA ASP A 191 5.26 16.49 30.69
C ASP A 191 3.77 16.31 30.39
N ASN A 192 3.44 15.63 29.29
CA ASN A 192 2.08 15.26 28.97
C ASN A 192 1.61 14.05 29.80
N THR A 193 1.05 14.33 30.97
CA THR A 193 0.50 13.27 31.83
C THR A 193 -0.83 12.70 31.33
N LYS A 194 -1.51 13.39 30.40
CA LYS A 194 -2.82 12.99 29.87
C LYS A 194 -2.73 12.18 28.59
N ASN A 195 -1.68 12.39 27.80
CA ASN A 195 -1.45 11.72 26.54
C ASN A 195 -0.03 11.18 26.49
N GLN A 196 0.14 9.88 26.82
CA GLN A 196 1.45 9.22 26.81
C GLN A 196 2.12 9.22 25.43
N SER A 197 1.35 9.27 24.34
CA SER A 197 1.87 9.39 22.97
C SER A 197 2.50 10.75 22.66
N GLN A 198 2.37 11.71 23.59
CA GLN A 198 3.03 13.01 23.53
C GLN A 198 3.87 13.31 24.77
N SER A 199 4.29 12.26 25.46
CA SER A 199 5.16 12.37 26.64
C SER A 199 6.60 12.70 26.24
N ILE A 200 7.46 12.96 27.23
CA ILE A 200 8.85 13.34 27.02
C ILE A 200 9.66 12.27 26.27
N GLY A 201 9.22 11.01 26.33
CA GLY A 201 9.82 9.92 25.56
C GLY A 201 9.80 10.17 24.05
N SER A 202 8.82 10.92 23.55
CA SER A 202 8.71 11.26 22.13
C SER A 202 9.83 12.16 21.62
N LEU A 203 10.58 12.85 22.49
CA LEU A 203 11.74 13.65 22.05
C LEU A 203 12.95 12.83 21.59
N PHE A 204 12.94 11.53 21.89
CA PHE A 204 14.07 10.65 21.71
C PHE A 204 13.62 9.33 21.07
N ASP A 205 12.49 9.34 20.35
CA ASP A 205 11.98 8.16 19.66
C ASP A 205 12.44 8.10 18.19
N GLN A 206 13.23 9.10 17.76
CA GLN A 206 13.75 9.26 16.41
C GLN A 206 12.65 9.50 15.37
N SER A 207 11.43 9.83 15.81
CA SER A 207 10.31 10.13 14.93
C SER A 207 10.11 11.64 14.83
N THR A 208 10.30 12.18 13.64
CA THR A 208 9.96 13.57 13.35
C THR A 208 8.45 13.82 13.28
N THR A 209 7.64 12.78 13.44
CA THR A 209 6.17 12.84 13.31
C THR A 209 5.46 12.60 14.64
N SER A 210 6.18 12.08 15.65
CA SER A 210 5.78 12.15 17.05
C SER A 210 6.02 13.57 17.58
N LYS A 211 5.57 13.84 18.81
CA LYS A 211 5.94 15.06 19.50
C LYS A 211 5.81 14.89 21.00
N TRP A 212 6.69 15.53 21.75
CA TRP A 212 6.40 15.89 23.12
C TRP A 212 5.59 17.19 23.15
N PHE A 213 4.53 17.23 23.97
CA PHE A 213 3.74 18.42 24.24
C PHE A 213 3.59 18.62 25.74
N ALA A 214 4.12 19.71 26.28
CA ALA A 214 4.22 19.94 27.73
C ALA A 214 2.88 20.31 28.39
N ASP A 215 1.94 19.35 28.46
CA ASP A 215 0.58 19.54 28.97
C ASP A 215 0.32 18.80 30.28
N ASN A 216 0.80 19.37 31.40
CA ASN A 216 0.33 18.99 32.73
C ASN A 216 -0.69 20.00 33.26
N ASP A 217 -1.66 19.54 34.07
CA ASP A 217 -2.69 20.39 34.71
C ASP A 217 -2.11 21.41 35.71
N ARG A 218 -0.79 21.42 35.91
CA ARG A 218 -0.08 22.40 36.74
C ARG A 218 0.42 23.60 35.93
N PHE A 219 0.35 23.53 34.59
CA PHE A 219 0.40 24.72 33.74
C PHE A 219 -0.96 25.42 33.88
N SER A 220 -1.11 26.25 34.92
CA SER A 220 -2.18 27.25 34.93
C SER A 220 -2.05 28.14 33.68
N SER A 221 -3.02 29.00 33.41
CA SER A 221 -3.05 29.90 32.25
C SER A 221 -1.79 30.78 32.04
N PHE A 222 -0.79 30.69 32.94
CA PHE A 222 0.54 31.28 32.86
C PHE A 222 1.64 30.36 33.45
N GLY A 223 1.83 29.14 32.97
CA GLY A 223 2.99 28.35 33.39
C GLY A 223 4.30 29.08 33.05
N SER A 224 5.15 29.28 34.06
CA SER A 224 6.35 30.10 33.94
C SER A 224 7.46 29.32 33.23
N LEU A 225 7.83 29.76 32.03
CA LEU A 225 9.14 29.44 31.45
C LEU A 225 10.24 29.73 32.50
N PRO A 226 11.30 28.91 32.58
CA PRO A 226 11.68 27.93 31.60
C PRO A 226 11.02 26.55 31.74
N CYS A 227 10.76 25.91 30.59
CA CYS A 227 10.52 24.47 30.54
C CYS A 227 11.87 23.75 30.47
N VAL A 228 12.09 22.79 31.36
CA VAL A 228 13.38 22.13 31.57
C VAL A 228 13.28 20.68 31.15
N ILE A 229 14.18 20.23 30.28
CA ILE A 229 14.35 18.84 29.87
C ILE A 229 15.74 18.40 30.29
N LYS A 230 15.86 17.24 30.92
CA LYS A 230 17.12 16.62 31.33
C LYS A 230 17.21 15.22 30.74
N TRP A 231 18.40 14.80 30.35
CA TRP A 231 18.66 13.45 29.87
C TRP A 231 20.12 13.08 30.12
N ALA A 232 20.44 11.80 29.98
CA ALA A 232 21.79 11.31 30.16
C ALA A 232 22.14 10.21 29.15
N TYR A 233 23.44 10.01 28.94
CA TYR A 233 24.00 8.93 28.15
C TYR A 233 24.83 7.99 29.02
N THR A 234 25.00 6.74 28.57
CA THR A 234 25.83 5.73 29.25
C THR A 234 27.27 6.17 29.48
N HIS A 235 27.83 6.93 28.55
CA HIS A 235 29.14 7.59 28.65
C HIS A 235 29.08 8.94 27.92
N ALA A 236 30.10 9.80 28.07
CA ALA A 236 30.06 11.15 27.53
C ALA A 236 30.17 11.13 25.98
N PRO A 237 29.19 11.67 25.23
CA PRO A 237 29.34 11.82 23.79
C PRO A 237 30.40 12.84 23.43
N LYS A 238 31.16 12.57 22.36
CA LYS A 238 32.00 13.54 21.66
C LYS A 238 31.10 14.54 20.91
N ALA A 239 30.33 15.34 21.63
CA ALA A 239 29.29 16.20 21.07
C ALA A 239 29.90 17.26 20.12
N VAL A 240 29.44 17.26 18.88
CA VAL A 240 29.79 18.25 17.84
C VAL A 240 28.65 19.22 17.56
N SER A 241 27.41 18.81 17.81
CA SER A 241 26.24 19.67 17.78
C SER A 241 25.14 19.13 18.67
N TYR A 242 24.09 19.92 18.85
CA TYR A 242 22.79 19.42 19.25
C TYR A 242 21.75 19.86 18.24
N SER A 243 20.68 19.08 18.17
CA SER A 243 19.58 19.34 17.26
C SER A 243 18.24 19.34 17.97
N LEU A 244 17.35 20.20 17.46
CA LEU A 244 15.96 20.28 17.89
C LEU A 244 15.10 20.21 16.63
N THR A 245 13.98 19.50 16.67
CA THR A 245 13.03 19.41 15.56
C THR A 245 11.67 19.99 15.96
N SER A 246 11.11 20.89 15.16
CA SER A 246 9.75 21.42 15.40
C SER A 246 8.71 20.31 15.26
N ALA A 247 7.62 20.37 16.02
CA ALA A 247 6.56 19.34 15.97
C ALA A 247 5.72 19.43 14.67
N ASN A 248 4.50 18.86 14.65
CA ASN A 248 3.67 18.78 13.44
C ASN A 248 2.45 19.73 13.36
N ASP A 249 2.00 20.41 14.43
CA ASP A 249 0.70 21.12 14.43
C ASP A 249 0.73 22.65 14.64
N MET A 250 1.33 23.16 15.72
CA MET A 250 1.10 24.54 16.19
C MET A 250 2.38 25.39 16.29
N PRO A 251 2.68 26.28 15.33
CA PRO A 251 3.92 27.08 15.29
C PRO A 251 4.20 27.88 16.56
N GLY A 252 3.16 28.47 17.16
CA GLY A 252 3.31 29.27 18.37
C GLY A 252 3.90 28.52 19.57
N ARG A 253 3.87 27.18 19.57
CA ARG A 253 4.38 26.32 20.64
C ARG A 253 5.86 25.97 20.50
N ASP A 254 6.47 26.22 19.34
CA ASP A 254 7.85 25.84 19.11
C ASP A 254 8.81 26.81 19.85
N PRO A 255 9.95 26.32 20.39
CA PRO A 255 10.90 27.16 21.13
C PRO A 255 11.47 28.31 20.29
N LYS A 256 11.51 29.52 20.84
CA LYS A 256 12.14 30.70 20.23
C LYS A 256 13.48 31.04 20.87
N SER A 257 13.62 30.81 22.17
CA SER A 257 14.85 31.06 22.93
C SER A 257 15.06 29.95 23.96
N TRP A 258 16.29 29.48 24.13
CA TRP A 258 16.62 28.42 25.09
C TRP A 258 18.09 28.42 25.47
N LYS A 259 18.43 27.65 26.52
CA LYS A 259 19.79 27.41 26.99
C LYS A 259 20.06 25.91 27.08
N LEU A 260 21.21 25.46 26.58
CA LEU A 260 21.69 24.10 26.72
C LEU A 260 22.82 24.05 27.75
N TYR A 261 22.76 23.07 28.65
CA TYR A 261 23.75 22.83 29.68
C TYR A 261 24.26 21.38 29.64
N GLY A 262 25.50 21.18 30.12
CA GLY A 262 26.14 19.88 30.28
C GLY A 262 26.66 19.67 31.70
N SER A 263 26.65 18.43 32.18
CA SER A 263 27.15 18.05 33.51
C SER A 263 27.81 16.67 33.46
N ALA A 264 28.88 16.50 34.24
CA ALA A 264 29.59 15.22 34.38
C ALA A 264 29.00 14.35 35.50
N ASP A 265 28.32 14.97 36.48
CA ASP A 265 27.82 14.33 37.70
C ASP A 265 26.28 14.42 37.85
N GLY A 266 25.61 15.11 36.93
CA GLY A 266 24.16 15.37 36.96
C GLY A 266 23.73 16.39 38.00
N LYS A 267 24.67 17.05 38.69
CA LYS A 267 24.42 18.01 39.77
C LYS A 267 24.87 19.41 39.37
N SER A 268 26.11 19.54 38.91
CA SER A 268 26.72 20.81 38.52
C SER A 268 26.69 20.97 37.01
N TYR A 269 25.97 21.98 36.50
CA TYR A 269 25.73 22.18 35.08
C TYR A 269 26.46 23.41 34.54
N ASP A 270 27.29 23.19 33.51
CA ASP A 270 27.96 24.23 32.75
C ASP A 270 27.09 24.63 31.55
N LEU A 271 26.99 25.93 31.26
CA LEU A 271 26.27 26.42 30.07
C LEU A 271 27.09 26.10 28.81
N LEU A 272 26.50 25.36 27.88
CA LEU A 272 27.14 24.96 26.62
C LEU A 272 26.78 25.88 25.46
N ASP A 273 25.50 26.27 25.39
CA ASP A 273 24.98 27.12 24.33
C ASP A 273 23.75 27.90 24.79
N GLN A 274 23.48 29.04 24.14
CA GLN A 274 22.29 29.84 24.37
C GLN A 274 21.81 30.42 23.03
N GLN A 275 20.56 30.14 22.69
CA GLN A 275 19.90 30.65 21.49
C GLN A 275 18.80 31.64 21.87
N SER A 276 18.61 32.67 21.04
CA SER A 276 17.58 33.68 21.23
C SER A 276 17.02 34.18 19.91
N GLY A 277 15.69 34.27 19.82
CA GLY A 277 15.04 34.79 18.62
C GLY A 277 15.13 33.87 17.40
N THR A 278 15.24 32.56 17.63
CA THR A 278 15.31 31.56 16.56
C THR A 278 13.91 31.27 15.99
N PHE A 279 13.83 31.10 14.68
CA PHE A 279 12.61 30.77 13.94
C PHE A 279 12.79 29.47 13.16
N TRP A 280 11.67 28.78 12.91
CA TRP A 280 11.64 27.40 12.39
C TRP A 280 11.30 27.32 10.90
N GLY A 281 11.68 28.31 10.09
CA GLY A 281 11.38 28.38 8.65
C GLY A 281 11.80 29.70 7.99
N ASP A 282 11.41 29.89 6.73
CA ASP A 282 11.70 31.10 5.93
C ASP A 282 10.81 32.30 6.30
N ASP A 283 9.72 32.06 7.04
CA ASP A 283 8.78 33.09 7.53
C ASP A 283 8.98 33.42 9.02
N LYS A 284 8.77 34.69 9.37
CA LYS A 284 8.98 35.19 10.74
C LYS A 284 7.89 34.77 11.74
N ASP A 285 6.83 34.12 11.27
CA ASP A 285 5.72 33.63 12.09
C ASP A 285 5.66 32.10 12.20
N GLY A 286 6.60 31.38 11.56
CA GLY A 286 6.80 29.93 11.70
C GLY A 286 5.68 29.08 11.10
N LYS A 287 4.77 29.67 10.30
CA LYS A 287 3.56 29.00 9.83
C LYS A 287 3.80 28.07 8.65
N GLY A 288 4.81 28.33 7.82
CA GLY A 288 5.10 27.57 6.61
C GLY A 288 5.97 26.32 6.79
N SER A 289 6.43 25.99 7.99
CA SER A 289 7.48 24.98 8.19
C SER A 289 7.27 24.11 9.45
N ARG A 290 6.79 22.88 9.27
CA ARG A 290 6.68 21.86 10.33
C ARG A 290 7.76 20.79 10.16
N ASN A 291 8.04 20.03 11.23
CA ASN A 291 9.01 18.93 11.25
C ASN A 291 10.42 19.35 10.76
N LYS A 292 10.86 20.58 11.08
CA LYS A 292 12.18 21.11 10.68
C LYS A 292 13.19 20.90 11.78
N THR A 293 14.34 20.32 11.45
CA THR A 293 15.48 20.17 12.36
C THR A 293 16.44 21.33 12.21
N LEU A 294 16.76 21.99 13.32
CA LEU A 294 17.86 22.95 13.41
C LEU A 294 19.02 22.30 14.17
N SER A 295 20.26 22.58 13.74
CA SER A 295 21.48 22.03 14.35
C SER A 295 22.40 23.17 14.80
N PHE A 296 22.94 23.05 16.01
CA PHE A 296 23.76 24.08 16.65
C PHE A 296 25.10 23.48 17.11
N PRO A 297 26.25 24.05 16.72
CA PRO A 297 27.55 23.47 16.99
C PRO A 297 27.89 23.49 18.48
N LEU A 298 28.55 22.42 18.95
CA LEU A 298 29.08 22.25 20.30
C LEU A 298 30.56 21.88 20.25
N LYS A 299 31.28 22.16 21.34
CA LYS A 299 32.66 21.70 21.56
C LYS A 299 32.79 21.12 22.95
N THR A 300 32.33 19.89 23.15
CA THR A 300 32.47 19.21 24.45
C THR A 300 32.44 17.69 24.30
N ASP A 301 33.27 17.00 25.08
CA ASP A 301 33.39 15.54 25.09
C ASP A 301 33.35 14.94 26.51
N LYS A 302 33.10 15.76 27.54
CA LYS A 302 33.23 15.36 28.96
C LYS A 302 31.91 15.23 29.74
N TYR A 303 30.77 15.62 29.17
CA TYR A 303 29.49 15.61 29.87
C TYR A 303 28.65 14.39 29.50
N THR A 304 28.10 13.71 30.51
CA THR A 304 27.19 12.57 30.37
C THR A 304 25.73 12.97 30.58
N PHE A 305 25.49 14.06 31.30
CA PHE A 305 24.18 14.60 31.60
C PHE A 305 23.98 15.91 30.86
N PHE A 306 22.80 16.11 30.29
CA PHE A 306 22.44 17.32 29.56
C PHE A 306 21.14 17.90 30.10
N LYS A 307 20.98 19.22 29.93
CA LYS A 307 19.77 19.95 30.33
C LYS A 307 19.47 21.05 29.32
N LEU A 308 18.26 21.05 28.76
CA LEU A 308 17.72 22.12 27.93
C LEU A 308 16.73 22.95 28.76
N GLU A 309 16.86 24.27 28.75
CA GLU A 309 15.91 25.21 29.33
C GLU A 309 15.28 26.05 28.22
N ILE A 310 14.05 25.74 27.83
CA ILE A 310 13.27 26.54 26.89
C ILE A 310 12.78 27.78 27.64
N THR A 311 13.26 28.97 27.25
CA THR A 311 13.00 30.23 27.96
C THR A 311 11.98 31.13 27.27
N GLU A 312 11.71 30.91 25.98
CA GLU A 312 10.74 31.68 25.19
C GLU A 312 10.18 30.78 24.08
N LEU A 313 8.90 30.94 23.75
CA LEU A 313 8.22 30.34 22.59
C LEU A 313 7.94 31.41 21.53
N ILE A 314 7.56 30.98 20.32
CA ILE A 314 7.05 31.90 19.30
C ILE A 314 5.82 32.66 19.83
N ASP A 315 4.91 31.99 20.53
CA ASP A 315 3.82 32.57 21.29
C ASP A 315 3.87 32.11 22.75
N ASN A 316 4.34 32.97 23.64
CA ASN A 316 4.45 32.68 25.09
C ASN A 316 3.10 32.45 25.80
N LYS A 317 1.96 32.61 25.11
CA LYS A 317 0.64 32.19 25.62
C LYS A 317 0.39 30.70 25.44
N GLN A 318 1.27 29.99 24.73
CA GLN A 318 1.16 28.56 24.43
C GLN A 318 2.04 27.71 25.37
N LYS A 319 1.91 26.37 25.23
CA LYS A 319 2.74 25.38 25.93
C LYS A 319 3.80 24.82 24.97
N PRO A 320 5.04 24.55 25.42
CA PRO A 320 6.11 24.08 24.55
C PRO A 320 5.80 22.73 23.90
N GLN A 321 6.35 22.54 22.70
CA GLN A 321 6.40 21.26 22.03
C GLN A 321 7.69 21.13 21.23
N LEU A 322 8.10 19.89 20.96
CA LEU A 322 9.20 19.53 20.06
C LEU A 322 8.92 18.12 19.53
N ALA A 323 9.34 17.83 18.29
CA ALA A 323 9.35 16.47 17.77
C ALA A 323 10.54 15.70 18.32
N GLU A 324 11.75 16.23 18.15
CA GLU A 324 12.99 15.53 18.50
C GLU A 324 14.01 16.46 19.16
N LEU A 325 14.85 15.88 20.01
CA LEU A 325 16.01 16.51 20.66
C LEU A 325 17.18 15.51 20.66
N SER A 326 18.30 15.89 20.04
CA SER A 326 19.50 15.04 19.97
C SER A 326 20.77 15.77 20.39
N ILE A 327 21.74 15.01 20.92
CA ILE A 327 23.15 15.40 20.91
C ILE A 327 23.82 14.64 19.77
N ASP A 328 24.38 15.36 18.81
CA ASP A 328 25.07 14.75 17.68
C ASP A 328 26.55 14.62 18.02
N ALA A 329 27.09 13.40 17.93
CA ALA A 329 28.48 13.09 18.27
C ALA A 329 29.37 12.96 17.03
N SER A 330 30.69 13.19 17.19
CA SER A 330 31.66 13.00 16.11
C SER A 330 31.74 11.55 15.63
N THR A 331 31.97 11.40 14.33
CA THR A 331 31.64 10.22 13.50
C THR A 331 32.61 9.03 13.56
N GLU A 332 33.37 8.84 14.64
CA GLU A 332 34.12 7.59 14.82
C GLU A 332 33.20 6.52 15.43
N LEU A 333 32.50 5.80 14.57
CA LEU A 333 31.74 4.62 14.96
C LEU A 333 32.73 3.49 15.28
N PRO A 334 32.55 2.72 16.37
CA PRO A 334 33.46 1.60 16.72
C PRO A 334 33.31 0.38 15.79
N TYR A 335 32.50 0.52 14.74
CA TYR A 335 32.24 -0.51 13.76
C TYR A 335 32.53 -0.03 12.33
N SER A 336 32.87 -0.98 11.46
CA SER A 336 33.10 -0.81 10.02
C SER A 336 32.22 -1.74 9.22
N ASP A 337 32.30 -1.64 7.89
CA ASP A 337 31.69 -2.58 6.93
C ASP A 337 30.19 -2.79 7.17
N TYR A 338 29.50 -1.74 7.60
CA TYR A 338 28.07 -1.79 7.86
C TYR A 338 27.30 -1.94 6.55
N THR A 339 26.38 -2.90 6.53
CA THR A 339 25.39 -3.06 5.46
C THR A 339 24.05 -3.45 6.06
N ARG A 340 22.96 -2.90 5.53
CA ARG A 340 21.61 -3.46 5.69
C ARG A 340 21.02 -3.71 4.32
N THR A 341 20.41 -4.88 4.13
CA THR A 341 19.94 -5.33 2.83
C THR A 341 18.63 -6.07 2.98
N LEU A 342 17.60 -5.64 2.26
CA LEU A 342 16.41 -6.45 2.00
C LEU A 342 16.61 -7.17 0.66
N ASP A 343 16.82 -8.48 0.75
CA ASP A 343 16.89 -9.39 -0.39
C ASP A 343 15.45 -9.81 -0.75
N ILE A 344 14.88 -9.14 -1.75
CA ILE A 344 13.48 -9.37 -2.12
C ILE A 344 13.31 -10.67 -2.91
N ASP A 345 14.39 -11.23 -3.48
CA ASP A 345 14.32 -12.54 -4.13
C ASP A 345 14.06 -13.66 -3.10
N ASN A 346 14.44 -13.44 -1.84
CA ASN A 346 14.33 -14.42 -0.76
C ASN A 346 13.41 -14.01 0.40
N ALA A 347 12.93 -12.76 0.39
CA ALA A 347 12.23 -12.12 1.51
C ALA A 347 13.01 -12.22 2.84
N ILE A 348 14.29 -11.83 2.80
CA ILE A 348 15.18 -11.83 3.97
C ILE A 348 15.81 -10.46 4.13
N HIS A 349 15.64 -9.85 5.30
CA HIS A 349 16.41 -8.69 5.69
C HIS A 349 17.69 -9.13 6.43
N THR A 350 18.83 -8.52 6.10
CA THR A 350 20.12 -8.82 6.72
C THR A 350 20.81 -7.53 7.13
N VAL A 351 21.38 -7.51 8.34
CA VAL A 351 22.32 -6.49 8.78
C VAL A 351 23.67 -7.14 9.08
N MET A 352 24.75 -6.57 8.55
CA MET A 352 26.12 -6.97 8.84
C MET A 352 26.97 -5.77 9.23
N TYR A 353 27.89 -5.97 10.15
CA TYR A 353 28.88 -4.97 10.54
C TYR A 353 30.07 -5.67 11.20
N LYS A 354 31.21 -4.97 11.29
CA LYS A 354 32.42 -5.46 11.93
C LYS A 354 32.80 -4.59 13.11
N GLU A 355 32.94 -5.16 14.29
CA GLU A 355 33.37 -4.46 15.51
C GLU A 355 34.49 -5.25 16.18
N ASN A 356 35.59 -4.58 16.56
CA ASN A 356 36.76 -5.22 17.19
C ASN A 356 37.31 -6.43 16.41
N GLY A 357 37.26 -6.38 15.07
CA GLY A 357 37.73 -7.45 14.20
C GLY A 357 36.75 -8.61 14.00
N ILE A 358 35.60 -8.62 14.68
CA ILE A 358 34.56 -9.66 14.62
C ILE A 358 33.44 -9.18 13.71
N THR A 359 33.01 -10.01 12.77
CA THR A 359 31.84 -9.74 11.94
C THR A 359 30.59 -10.27 12.63
N PHE A 360 29.62 -9.38 12.82
CA PHE A 360 28.28 -9.70 13.33
C PHE A 360 27.30 -9.70 12.18
N LYS A 361 26.34 -10.63 12.22
CA LYS A 361 25.27 -10.75 11.25
C LYS A 361 23.95 -10.98 11.96
N ARG A 362 22.91 -10.25 11.55
CA ARG A 362 21.53 -10.57 11.92
C ARG A 362 20.62 -10.65 10.70
N GLU A 363 19.73 -11.63 10.75
CA GLU A 363 18.85 -12.05 9.67
C GLU A 363 17.40 -12.04 10.18
N TYR A 364 16.49 -11.49 9.38
CA TYR A 364 15.08 -11.34 9.71
C TYR A 364 14.21 -11.85 8.56
N PHE A 365 13.18 -12.60 8.88
CA PHE A 365 12.10 -12.94 7.95
C PHE A 365 10.78 -13.17 8.71
N MET A 366 9.66 -13.05 8.01
CA MET A 366 8.32 -13.28 8.53
C MET A 366 7.72 -14.50 7.80
N SER A 367 7.73 -15.66 8.45
CA SER A 367 7.26 -16.91 7.83
C SER A 367 5.74 -16.94 7.76
N TYR A 368 5.16 -17.07 6.58
CA TYR A 368 3.72 -17.31 6.41
C TYR A 368 3.31 -18.71 6.90
N PRO A 369 3.96 -19.83 6.48
CA PRO A 369 3.51 -21.17 6.88
C PRO A 369 3.60 -21.44 8.39
N ASP A 370 4.56 -20.78 9.06
CA ASP A 370 4.77 -20.92 10.50
C ASP A 370 4.10 -19.82 11.32
N ASN A 371 3.61 -18.76 10.67
CA ASN A 371 3.06 -17.55 11.28
C ASN A 371 3.91 -16.94 12.40
N VAL A 372 5.22 -16.82 12.15
CA VAL A 372 6.20 -16.25 13.10
C VAL A 372 7.19 -15.32 12.41
N MET A 373 7.57 -14.25 13.10
CA MET A 373 8.81 -13.53 12.79
C MET A 373 9.99 -14.33 13.36
N VAL A 374 11.07 -14.41 12.59
CA VAL A 374 12.33 -14.99 13.02
C VAL A 374 13.41 -13.94 12.90
N MET A 375 14.10 -13.66 14.00
CA MET A 375 15.37 -12.94 14.01
C MET A 375 16.48 -13.90 14.46
N ARG A 376 17.60 -13.91 13.76
CA ARG A 376 18.80 -14.64 14.14
C ARG A 376 19.98 -13.69 14.23
N LEU A 377 20.76 -13.74 15.30
CA LEU A 377 22.00 -12.99 15.50
C LEU A 377 23.17 -13.97 15.65
N THR A 378 24.24 -13.75 14.89
CA THR A 378 25.45 -14.57 14.87
C THR A 378 26.71 -13.70 14.79
N SER A 379 27.87 -14.31 15.06
CA SER A 379 29.18 -13.70 14.79
C SER A 379 30.15 -14.74 14.22
N ASP A 380 31.20 -14.29 13.54
CA ASP A 380 32.29 -15.17 13.07
C ASP A 380 33.29 -15.55 14.18
N SER A 381 33.13 -14.99 15.38
CA SER A 381 33.85 -15.42 16.58
C SER A 381 33.42 -16.83 17.01
N LYS A 382 34.39 -17.64 17.45
CA LYS A 382 34.13 -19.04 17.78
C LYS A 382 33.36 -19.26 19.08
N LYS A 383 33.39 -18.32 20.06
CA LYS A 383 32.66 -18.44 21.35
C LYS A 383 32.34 -17.10 22.03
N GLY A 384 31.11 -16.95 22.51
CA GLY A 384 30.69 -16.05 23.59
C GLY A 384 30.90 -14.55 23.36
N LYS A 385 30.40 -14.01 22.25
CA LYS A 385 30.52 -12.57 21.90
C LYS A 385 29.19 -11.86 21.71
N LEU A 386 28.07 -12.54 21.92
CA LEU A 386 26.74 -11.95 21.83
C LEU A 386 26.12 -11.77 23.22
N SER A 387 26.06 -10.52 23.66
CA SER A 387 25.33 -10.11 24.86
C SER A 387 24.30 -9.04 24.49
N ARG A 388 23.02 -9.31 24.73
CA ARG A 388 21.89 -8.43 24.34
C ARG A 388 20.85 -8.33 25.44
N ILE A 389 20.21 -7.17 25.56
CA ILE A 389 18.94 -6.99 26.28
C ILE A 389 17.84 -6.93 25.23
N ILE A 390 16.80 -7.72 25.41
CA ILE A 390 15.63 -7.78 24.53
C ILE A 390 14.41 -7.37 25.35
N SER A 391 13.60 -6.48 24.81
CA SER A 391 12.38 -5.98 25.45
C SER A 391 11.29 -5.64 24.43
N LEU A 392 10.08 -5.37 24.93
CA LEU A 392 8.97 -4.83 24.16
C LEU A 392 8.62 -3.42 24.66
N GLU A 393 8.36 -2.52 23.72
CA GLU A 393 7.76 -1.20 23.96
C GLU A 393 6.48 -1.07 23.12
N SER A 394 5.47 -0.35 23.59
CA SER A 394 4.22 -0.16 22.83
C SER A 394 3.54 1.14 23.18
N LEU A 395 2.93 1.77 22.17
CA LEU A 395 2.14 3.00 22.31
C LEU A 395 0.79 2.75 23.01
N HIS A 396 0.31 1.51 23.08
CA HIS A 396 -0.97 1.20 23.71
C HIS A 396 -0.97 1.48 25.21
N THR A 397 -2.00 2.15 25.71
CA THR A 397 -2.12 2.54 27.12
C THR A 397 -2.59 1.40 28.03
N ASP A 398 -3.53 0.57 27.54
CA ASP A 398 -4.08 -0.56 28.28
C ASP A 398 -3.35 -1.85 27.90
N LYS A 399 -2.17 -2.03 28.49
CA LYS A 399 -1.27 -3.17 28.21
C LYS A 399 -0.60 -3.71 29.46
N THR A 400 -0.22 -4.99 29.41
CA THR A 400 0.67 -5.63 30.37
C THR A 400 1.84 -6.24 29.62
N ILE A 401 3.07 -6.01 30.08
CA ILE A 401 4.29 -6.64 29.56
C ILE A 401 4.96 -7.39 30.71
N THR A 402 5.29 -8.65 30.50
CA THR A 402 5.99 -9.49 31.49
C THR A 402 7.05 -10.35 30.81
N ALA A 403 8.13 -10.63 31.52
CA ALA A 403 9.16 -11.56 31.08
C ALA A 403 9.30 -12.70 32.10
N ASP A 404 9.29 -13.93 31.59
CA ASP A 404 9.48 -15.14 32.39
C ASP A 404 10.27 -16.20 31.60
N GLY A 405 11.26 -16.79 32.25
CA GLY A 405 12.19 -17.74 31.66
C GLY A 405 12.81 -17.25 30.34
N HIS A 406 12.33 -17.79 29.24
CA HIS A 406 12.79 -17.50 27.87
C HIS A 406 11.80 -16.65 27.06
N THR A 407 10.78 -16.09 27.72
CA THR A 407 9.67 -15.44 27.04
C THR A 407 9.44 -14.00 27.50
N ILE A 408 8.98 -13.16 26.58
CA ILE A 408 8.40 -11.84 26.87
C ILE A 408 7.00 -11.84 26.30
N THR A 409 5.99 -11.56 27.13
CA THR A 409 4.58 -11.58 26.75
C THR A 409 3.98 -10.20 26.92
N MET A 410 3.26 -9.74 25.90
CA MET A 410 2.43 -8.55 25.94
C MET A 410 0.96 -8.90 25.66
N THR A 411 0.04 -8.40 26.47
CA THR A 411 -1.41 -8.51 26.27
C THR A 411 -2.08 -7.17 26.51
N GLY A 412 -3.16 -6.86 25.80
CA GLY A 412 -3.85 -5.60 26.01
C GLY A 412 -5.06 -5.36 25.11
N TYR A 413 -5.49 -4.09 25.10
CA TYR A 413 -6.60 -3.58 24.30
C TYR A 413 -6.12 -2.43 23.40
N PRO A 414 -6.69 -2.26 22.19
CA PRO A 414 -6.40 -1.13 21.32
C PRO A 414 -6.64 0.21 22.02
N THR A 415 -5.84 1.21 21.68
CA THR A 415 -5.98 2.54 22.30
C THR A 415 -6.84 3.43 21.41
N PRO A 416 -7.91 4.06 21.94
CA PRO A 416 -8.73 5.00 21.17
C PRO A 416 -7.92 6.18 20.58
N VAL A 417 -8.22 6.57 19.35
CA VAL A 417 -7.45 7.59 18.58
C VAL A 417 -7.89 9.04 18.80
N SER A 418 -8.96 9.28 19.54
CA SER A 418 -9.56 10.63 19.71
C SER A 418 -10.03 10.88 21.14
N GLY A 419 -9.15 10.63 22.10
CA GLY A 419 -9.51 10.57 23.52
C GLY A 419 -10.26 9.28 23.86
N ASP A 420 -10.46 9.04 25.15
CA ASP A 420 -11.18 7.85 25.59
C ASP A 420 -12.69 8.01 25.34
N LYS A 421 -13.15 7.41 24.24
CA LYS A 421 -14.54 7.39 23.80
C LYS A 421 -15.25 6.07 24.11
N ARG A 422 -14.59 5.18 24.89
CA ARG A 422 -15.16 3.88 25.23
C ARG A 422 -16.45 4.05 26.04
N VAL A 423 -17.50 3.34 25.63
CA VAL A 423 -18.81 3.43 26.28
C VAL A 423 -18.93 2.41 27.40
N GLY A 424 -18.84 2.88 28.65
CA GLY A 424 -18.93 2.04 29.84
C GLY A 424 -17.78 1.02 29.93
N ASP A 425 -18.07 -0.17 30.45
CA ASP A 425 -17.08 -1.26 30.60
C ASP A 425 -17.16 -2.34 29.50
N ALA A 426 -18.08 -2.17 28.54
CA ALA A 426 -18.35 -3.18 27.51
C ALA A 426 -17.17 -3.43 26.57
N TRP A 427 -16.31 -2.43 26.37
CA TRP A 427 -15.08 -2.53 25.58
C TRP A 427 -14.11 -3.62 26.06
N LYS A 428 -14.19 -4.03 27.34
CA LYS A 428 -13.40 -5.16 27.89
C LYS A 428 -13.77 -6.51 27.25
N ASN A 429 -14.94 -6.58 26.61
CA ASN A 429 -15.40 -7.72 25.81
C ASN A 429 -15.14 -7.53 24.30
N GLY A 430 -14.52 -6.41 23.91
CA GLY A 430 -14.19 -6.08 22.53
C GLY A 430 -12.88 -6.71 22.05
N LEU A 431 -12.18 -5.98 21.17
CA LEU A 431 -10.91 -6.44 20.59
C LEU A 431 -9.82 -6.52 21.67
N LYS A 432 -9.14 -7.65 21.72
CA LYS A 432 -7.97 -7.95 22.55
C LYS A 432 -6.82 -8.36 21.65
N TYR A 433 -5.60 -8.04 22.06
CA TYR A 433 -4.40 -8.52 21.38
C TYR A 433 -3.45 -9.23 22.34
N ALA A 434 -2.62 -10.10 21.78
CA ALA A 434 -1.47 -10.67 22.44
C ALA A 434 -0.27 -10.72 21.49
N GLN A 435 0.92 -10.60 22.06
CA GLN A 435 2.21 -10.82 21.40
C GLN A 435 3.11 -11.58 22.36
N GLN A 436 3.90 -12.52 21.85
CA GLN A 436 4.92 -13.18 22.64
C GLN A 436 6.21 -13.35 21.86
N LEU A 437 7.33 -13.11 22.54
CA LEU A 437 8.69 -13.42 22.09
C LEU A 437 9.16 -14.69 22.78
N VAL A 438 9.82 -15.58 22.04
CA VAL A 438 10.62 -16.69 22.58
C VAL A 438 12.08 -16.44 22.21
N VAL A 439 12.93 -16.23 23.20
CA VAL A 439 14.37 -15.98 23.04
C VAL A 439 15.15 -17.27 23.31
N LYS A 440 15.84 -17.74 22.29
CA LYS A 440 16.74 -18.89 22.35
C LYS A 440 18.18 -18.43 22.22
N ASN A 441 19.08 -19.12 22.90
CA ASN A 441 20.51 -18.90 22.82
C ASN A 441 21.26 -20.22 22.63
N LYS A 442 22.38 -20.16 21.92
CA LYS A 442 23.40 -21.21 21.94
C LYS A 442 24.62 -20.70 22.68
N GLY A 443 25.08 -21.43 23.70
CA GLY A 443 26.10 -20.92 24.62
C GLY A 443 25.57 -19.76 25.47
N GLY A 444 26.32 -19.35 26.49
CA GLY A 444 25.90 -18.26 27.37
C GLY A 444 24.69 -18.61 28.26
N LYS A 445 24.01 -17.58 28.78
CA LYS A 445 22.81 -17.72 29.64
C LYS A 445 21.79 -16.62 29.38
N ILE A 446 20.53 -16.88 29.75
CA ILE A 446 19.42 -15.92 29.73
C ILE A 446 18.95 -15.66 31.16
N SER A 447 18.66 -14.40 31.48
CA SER A 447 18.07 -14.00 32.76
C SER A 447 17.01 -12.91 32.56
N VAL A 448 15.96 -12.95 33.37
CA VAL A 448 14.96 -11.87 33.44
C VAL A 448 15.54 -10.65 34.15
N VAL A 449 15.30 -9.46 33.60
CA VAL A 449 15.67 -8.16 34.16
C VAL A 449 14.41 -7.33 34.33
N ASP A 450 14.23 -6.77 35.53
CA ASP A 450 13.11 -5.88 35.91
C ASP A 450 11.71 -6.43 35.58
N GLY A 451 11.56 -7.77 35.54
CA GLY A 451 10.31 -8.47 35.26
C GLY A 451 9.74 -8.30 33.85
N THR A 452 10.44 -7.59 32.95
CA THR A 452 9.91 -7.17 31.63
C THR A 452 10.91 -7.31 30.49
N LYS A 453 12.19 -7.52 30.78
CA LYS A 453 13.27 -7.64 29.79
C LYS A 453 13.97 -9.01 29.93
N LEU A 454 14.55 -9.50 28.84
CA LEU A 454 15.45 -10.65 28.86
C LEU A 454 16.87 -10.21 28.51
N LYS A 455 17.83 -10.55 29.38
CA LYS A 455 19.25 -10.35 29.13
C LYS A 455 19.88 -11.68 28.71
N VAL A 456 20.44 -11.72 27.51
CA VAL A 456 21.29 -12.81 27.02
C VAL A 456 22.75 -12.39 27.21
N GLU A 457 23.56 -13.23 27.83
CA GLU A 457 24.99 -12.97 28.08
C GLU A 457 25.87 -14.06 27.49
N ASP A 458 26.95 -13.65 26.81
CA ASP A 458 28.03 -14.51 26.31
C ASP A 458 27.55 -15.66 25.40
N ALA A 459 26.56 -15.40 24.55
CA ALA A 459 26.06 -16.37 23.59
C ALA A 459 26.92 -16.43 22.31
N ASP A 460 26.84 -17.57 21.62
CA ASP A 460 27.38 -17.81 20.28
C ASP A 460 26.35 -17.45 19.19
N GLU A 461 25.08 -17.65 19.50
CA GLU A 461 23.94 -17.37 18.64
C GLU A 461 22.73 -16.99 19.49
N ILE A 462 21.94 -16.03 19.01
CA ILE A 462 20.64 -15.66 19.59
C ILE A 462 19.58 -15.78 18.50
N ILE A 463 18.46 -16.44 18.81
CA ILE A 463 17.28 -16.50 17.95
C ILE A 463 16.09 -15.93 18.71
N VAL A 464 15.37 -15.00 18.11
CA VAL A 464 14.09 -14.49 18.61
C VAL A 464 13.00 -14.97 17.67
N LEU A 465 12.02 -15.67 18.23
CA LEU A 465 10.76 -16.00 17.54
C LEU A 465 9.67 -15.09 18.10
N MET A 466 8.85 -14.53 17.23
CA MET A 466 7.70 -13.70 17.64
C MET A 466 6.44 -14.13 16.90
N SER A 467 5.33 -14.19 17.63
CA SER A 467 3.99 -14.26 17.05
C SER A 467 3.05 -13.28 17.77
N ALA A 468 2.02 -12.84 17.07
CA ALA A 468 0.98 -11.96 17.58
C ALA A 468 -0.38 -12.38 17.02
N ALA A 469 -1.44 -12.07 17.75
CA ALA A 469 -2.81 -12.32 17.32
C ALA A 469 -3.79 -11.37 18.02
N THR A 470 -4.99 -11.26 17.46
CA THR A 470 -6.16 -10.72 18.14
C THR A 470 -7.26 -11.76 18.26
N ASN A 471 -8.38 -11.39 18.90
CA ASN A 471 -9.61 -12.17 18.89
C ASN A 471 -10.56 -11.76 17.75
N TYR A 472 -10.12 -10.92 16.80
CA TYR A 472 -10.93 -10.52 15.64
C TYR A 472 -11.43 -11.73 14.86
N VAL A 473 -12.67 -11.63 14.37
CA VAL A 473 -13.21 -12.49 13.33
C VAL A 473 -13.85 -11.62 12.26
N GLN A 474 -13.64 -11.98 11.00
CA GLN A 474 -14.27 -11.31 9.88
C GLN A 474 -15.74 -11.75 9.81
N CYS A 475 -16.65 -10.86 10.20
CA CYS A 475 -18.08 -11.12 10.21
C CYS A 475 -18.61 -11.27 8.76
N MET A 476 -19.20 -12.42 8.44
CA MET A 476 -19.73 -12.74 7.10
C MET A 476 -21.26 -12.72 7.05
N ASP A 477 -21.92 -12.38 8.15
CA ASP A 477 -23.37 -12.42 8.32
C ASP A 477 -23.93 -11.16 9.02
N ASP A 478 -25.22 -11.18 9.33
CA ASP A 478 -25.97 -10.10 9.98
C ASP A 478 -25.92 -10.15 11.52
N SER A 479 -25.14 -11.06 12.12
CA SER A 479 -24.91 -11.07 13.57
C SER A 479 -24.10 -9.87 14.02
N TYR A 480 -23.26 -9.33 13.12
CA TYR A 480 -22.31 -8.26 13.40
C TYR A 480 -21.40 -8.58 14.59
N ASN A 481 -21.07 -9.86 14.77
CA ASN A 481 -20.12 -10.30 15.77
C ASN A 481 -18.71 -10.35 15.17
N TYR A 482 -17.84 -9.46 15.64
CA TYR A 482 -16.46 -9.33 15.17
C TYR A 482 -15.43 -9.91 16.14
N PHE A 483 -15.87 -10.54 17.24
CA PHE A 483 -14.98 -11.05 18.29
C PHE A 483 -15.24 -12.53 18.57
N SER A 484 -14.17 -13.33 18.46
CA SER A 484 -14.15 -14.70 18.98
C SER A 484 -14.02 -14.71 20.51
N GLN A 485 -14.45 -15.82 21.12
CA GLN A 485 -14.27 -16.09 22.55
C GLN A 485 -12.89 -16.66 22.89
N GLU A 486 -12.07 -16.95 21.88
CA GLU A 486 -10.74 -17.50 22.04
C GLU A 486 -9.77 -16.42 22.55
N ASP A 487 -8.96 -16.76 23.55
CA ASP A 487 -7.93 -15.87 24.07
C ASP A 487 -6.80 -15.72 23.03
N PRO A 488 -6.49 -14.50 22.56
CA PRO A 488 -5.38 -14.28 21.64
C PRO A 488 -4.04 -14.82 22.14
N LEU A 489 -3.81 -14.83 23.46
CA LEU A 489 -2.57 -15.34 24.03
C LEU A 489 -2.43 -16.86 23.83
N GLU A 490 -3.54 -17.61 23.93
CA GLU A 490 -3.53 -19.06 23.68
C GLU A 490 -3.17 -19.36 22.21
N LYS A 491 -3.71 -18.58 21.26
CA LYS A 491 -3.34 -18.67 19.83
C LYS A 491 -1.86 -18.44 19.59
N VAL A 492 -1.32 -17.38 20.19
CA VAL A 492 0.09 -17.00 20.08
C VAL A 492 1.00 -18.09 20.67
N GLN A 493 0.69 -18.56 21.87
CA GLN A 493 1.44 -19.62 22.53
C GLN A 493 1.40 -20.92 21.73
N ALA A 494 0.23 -21.31 21.22
CA ALA A 494 0.09 -22.51 20.39
C ALA A 494 0.93 -22.41 19.09
N THR A 495 0.99 -21.23 18.48
CA THR A 495 1.81 -20.97 17.29
C THR A 495 3.31 -21.11 17.61
N LEU A 496 3.78 -20.46 18.67
CA LEU A 496 5.18 -20.51 19.08
C LEU A 496 5.61 -21.91 19.54
N HIS A 497 4.73 -22.65 20.23
CA HIS A 497 5.01 -24.02 20.66
C HIS A 497 5.27 -24.95 19.47
N LYS A 498 4.48 -24.83 18.38
CA LYS A 498 4.66 -25.64 17.15
C LYS A 498 6.03 -25.46 16.49
N VAL A 499 6.71 -24.34 16.74
CA VAL A 499 8.00 -24.01 16.14
C VAL A 499 9.15 -23.97 17.15
N ALA A 500 8.88 -24.18 18.43
CA ALA A 500 9.85 -24.06 19.52
C ALA A 500 11.06 -25.02 19.34
N ASP A 501 10.87 -26.18 18.73
CA ASP A 501 11.95 -27.15 18.50
C ASP A 501 12.55 -27.09 17.09
N LYS A 502 11.99 -26.26 16.19
CA LYS A 502 12.52 -26.11 14.84
C LYS A 502 13.86 -25.37 14.87
N LYS A 503 14.84 -25.90 14.14
CA LYS A 503 16.11 -25.21 13.86
C LYS A 503 15.86 -24.02 12.94
N TYR A 504 16.68 -22.97 13.06
CA TYR A 504 16.65 -21.82 12.16
C TYR A 504 16.63 -22.22 10.67
N THR A 505 17.50 -23.17 10.27
CA THR A 505 17.60 -23.62 8.88
C THR A 505 16.31 -24.28 8.37
N ALA A 506 15.52 -24.91 9.25
CA ALA A 506 14.25 -25.51 8.87
C ALA A 506 13.14 -24.45 8.72
N LEU A 507 13.13 -23.45 9.61
CA LEU A 507 12.22 -22.29 9.50
C LEU A 507 12.51 -21.51 8.21
N LEU A 508 13.78 -21.23 7.94
CA LEU A 508 14.21 -20.52 6.73
C LEU A 508 13.83 -21.29 5.46
N ALA A 509 14.09 -22.60 5.41
CA ALA A 509 13.71 -23.42 4.25
C ALA A 509 12.20 -23.47 4.03
N THR A 510 11.41 -23.48 5.12
CA THR A 510 9.94 -23.45 5.05
C THR A 510 9.45 -22.11 4.50
N HIS A 511 9.99 -21.00 5.02
CA HIS A 511 9.74 -19.64 4.56
C HIS A 511 10.06 -19.47 3.08
N GLN A 512 11.29 -19.79 2.67
CA GLN A 512 11.74 -19.62 1.29
C GLN A 512 10.92 -20.49 0.33
N LYS A 513 10.60 -21.75 0.70
CA LYS A 513 9.77 -22.61 -0.14
C LYS A 513 8.40 -21.99 -0.42
N ASP A 514 7.76 -21.44 0.60
CA ASP A 514 6.47 -20.75 0.46
C ASP A 514 6.61 -19.47 -0.38
N TYR A 515 7.58 -18.62 -0.04
CA TYR A 515 7.81 -17.37 -0.73
C TYR A 515 8.09 -17.56 -2.23
N HIS A 516 9.04 -18.45 -2.58
CA HIS A 516 9.38 -18.78 -3.95
C HIS A 516 8.21 -19.41 -4.72
N SER A 517 7.28 -20.08 -4.04
CA SER A 517 6.07 -20.60 -4.70
C SER A 517 5.16 -19.50 -5.27
N LEU A 518 5.36 -18.24 -4.88
CA LEU A 518 4.66 -17.06 -5.37
C LEU A 518 5.60 -16.13 -6.14
N TYR A 519 6.73 -15.76 -5.55
CA TYR A 519 7.65 -14.80 -6.13
C TYR A 519 8.25 -15.29 -7.45
N ASP A 520 8.62 -16.57 -7.54
CA ASP A 520 9.28 -17.16 -8.72
C ASP A 520 8.38 -17.33 -9.93
N ARG A 521 7.07 -17.17 -9.75
CA ARG A 521 6.08 -17.25 -10.83
C ARG A 521 6.24 -16.17 -11.89
N MET A 522 6.96 -15.08 -11.61
CA MET A 522 7.17 -14.04 -12.59
C MET A 522 8.56 -13.41 -12.47
N ARG A 523 9.21 -13.22 -13.60
CA ARG A 523 10.50 -12.53 -13.75
C ARG A 523 10.42 -11.48 -14.84
N LEU A 524 11.09 -10.35 -14.61
CA LEU A 524 11.29 -9.28 -15.57
C LEU A 524 12.78 -9.00 -15.65
N ASN A 525 13.33 -9.05 -16.86
CA ASN A 525 14.69 -8.64 -17.16
C ASN A 525 14.68 -7.51 -18.18
N LEU A 526 15.16 -6.33 -17.79
CA LEU A 526 15.31 -5.15 -18.63
C LEU A 526 16.79 -4.97 -18.96
N GLY A 527 17.17 -5.33 -20.19
CA GLY A 527 18.57 -5.29 -20.65
C GLY A 527 19.37 -6.54 -20.32
N ASN A 528 20.69 -6.45 -20.52
CA ASN A 528 21.66 -7.50 -20.15
C ASN A 528 22.52 -6.97 -19.01
N LEU A 529 22.03 -7.14 -17.78
CA LEU A 529 22.67 -6.65 -16.55
C LEU A 529 23.46 -7.79 -15.92
N PRO A 530 24.79 -7.87 -16.14
CA PRO A 530 25.57 -9.01 -15.65
C PRO A 530 25.69 -9.04 -14.12
N GLU A 531 25.55 -7.90 -13.43
CA GLU A 531 25.69 -7.78 -11.98
C GLU A 531 24.77 -6.67 -11.43
N ALA A 532 24.47 -6.73 -10.13
CA ALA A 532 23.76 -5.66 -9.44
C ALA A 532 24.68 -4.44 -9.29
N PRO A 533 24.15 -3.20 -9.34
CA PRO A 533 24.96 -2.01 -9.07
C PRO A 533 25.63 -2.05 -7.70
N VAL A 534 26.86 -1.52 -7.63
CA VAL A 534 27.61 -1.39 -6.37
C VAL A 534 27.03 -0.29 -5.48
N ALA A 535 26.43 0.74 -6.09
CA ALA A 535 25.86 1.87 -5.38
C ALA A 535 24.65 1.44 -4.52
N PRO A 536 24.55 1.95 -3.27
CA PRO A 536 23.36 1.78 -2.43
C PRO A 536 22.08 2.31 -3.09
N THR A 537 20.93 1.76 -2.70
CA THR A 537 19.63 2.07 -3.31
C THR A 537 19.23 3.53 -3.20
N ASP A 538 19.50 4.18 -2.06
CA ASP A 538 19.30 5.62 -1.87
C ASP A 538 20.17 6.47 -2.82
N SER A 539 21.40 6.03 -3.06
CA SER A 539 22.32 6.67 -4.01
C SER A 539 21.86 6.49 -5.45
N LEU A 540 21.35 5.31 -5.81
CA LEU A 540 20.77 5.05 -7.13
C LEU A 540 19.52 5.91 -7.38
N LEU A 541 18.60 6.02 -6.41
CA LEU A 541 17.40 6.86 -6.54
C LEU A 541 17.78 8.33 -6.75
N LYS A 542 18.71 8.83 -5.93
CA LYS A 542 19.24 10.17 -6.09
C LYS A 542 19.89 10.37 -7.47
N GLY A 543 20.66 9.39 -7.94
CA GLY A 543 21.31 9.47 -9.25
C GLY A 543 20.32 9.41 -10.42
N MET A 544 19.17 8.74 -10.27
CA MET A 544 18.08 8.77 -11.25
C MET A 544 17.48 10.19 -11.34
N ASP A 545 17.19 10.81 -10.20
CA ASP A 545 16.64 12.17 -10.13
C ASP A 545 17.60 13.23 -10.68
N GLU A 546 18.88 13.10 -10.37
CA GLU A 546 19.94 14.02 -10.82
C GLU A 546 20.41 13.71 -12.26
N ASN A 547 19.85 12.69 -12.91
CA ASN A 547 20.26 12.19 -14.24
C ASN A 547 21.76 11.87 -14.34
N THR A 548 22.31 11.28 -13.27
CA THR A 548 23.72 10.86 -13.20
C THR A 548 23.92 9.34 -13.31
N ASN A 549 22.85 8.56 -13.14
CA ASN A 549 22.87 7.11 -13.37
C ASN A 549 23.09 6.77 -14.85
N SER A 550 23.76 5.65 -15.10
CA SER A 550 23.70 4.95 -16.37
C SER A 550 22.30 4.38 -16.64
N GLU A 551 21.99 4.08 -17.89
CA GLU A 551 20.70 3.45 -18.23
C GLU A 551 20.57 2.04 -17.62
N GLN A 552 21.68 1.31 -17.47
CA GLN A 552 21.69 0.02 -16.76
C GLN A 552 21.30 0.15 -15.28
N GLU A 553 21.79 1.18 -14.59
CA GLU A 553 21.42 1.46 -13.20
C GLU A 553 19.94 1.84 -13.08
N ASN A 554 19.43 2.63 -14.02
CA ASN A 554 18.00 2.96 -14.07
C ASN A 554 17.15 1.70 -14.32
N GLN A 555 17.54 0.83 -15.25
CA GLN A 555 16.85 -0.43 -15.51
C GLN A 555 16.88 -1.37 -14.30
N TYR A 556 17.99 -1.43 -13.55
CA TYR A 556 18.04 -2.17 -12.28
C TYR A 556 17.03 -1.63 -11.27
N LEU A 557 16.95 -0.30 -11.09
CA LEU A 557 15.97 0.31 -10.21
C LEU A 557 14.53 0.05 -10.65
N GLU A 558 14.24 0.14 -11.95
CA GLU A 558 12.92 -0.12 -12.52
C GLU A 558 12.49 -1.59 -12.30
N MET A 559 13.41 -2.55 -12.50
CA MET A 559 13.17 -3.97 -12.15
C MET A 559 12.99 -4.19 -10.64
N LEU A 560 13.83 -3.55 -9.82
CA LEU A 560 13.73 -3.64 -8.37
C LEU A 560 12.38 -3.11 -7.90
N TYR A 561 11.93 -1.96 -8.39
CA TYR A 561 10.66 -1.34 -8.01
C TYR A 561 9.45 -2.18 -8.44
N PHE A 562 9.48 -2.71 -9.67
CA PHE A 562 8.45 -3.65 -10.15
C PHE A 562 8.33 -4.89 -9.27
N GLN A 563 9.46 -5.54 -8.96
CA GLN A 563 9.46 -6.73 -8.10
C GLN A 563 9.19 -6.39 -6.63
N PHE A 564 9.49 -5.17 -6.20
CA PHE A 564 9.18 -4.69 -4.85
C PHE A 564 7.68 -4.62 -4.63
N GLY A 565 6.88 -4.12 -5.60
CA GLY A 565 5.43 -4.17 -5.49
C GLY A 565 4.86 -5.60 -5.39
N ARG A 566 5.41 -6.57 -6.14
CA ARG A 566 5.06 -7.99 -5.98
C ARG A 566 5.43 -8.52 -4.60
N TYR A 567 6.64 -8.20 -4.11
CA TYR A 567 7.11 -8.54 -2.77
C TYR A 567 6.18 -7.97 -1.68
N LEU A 568 5.79 -6.70 -1.78
CA LEU A 568 4.89 -6.04 -0.84
C LEU A 568 3.53 -6.72 -0.80
N LEU A 569 2.98 -7.13 -1.95
CA LEU A 569 1.68 -7.81 -2.00
C LEU A 569 1.76 -9.19 -1.33
N ILE A 570 2.79 -9.99 -1.64
CA ILE A 570 3.04 -11.27 -0.95
C ILE A 570 3.20 -11.07 0.56
N SER A 571 3.80 -9.95 0.98
CA SER A 571 4.09 -9.67 2.39
C SER A 571 2.91 -9.06 3.16
N SER A 572 1.86 -8.59 2.48
CA SER A 572 0.73 -7.87 3.08
C SER A 572 -0.66 -8.46 2.79
N SER A 573 -0.78 -9.37 1.82
CA SER A 573 -2.04 -10.01 1.46
C SER A 573 -1.84 -11.48 1.12
N ARG A 574 -2.22 -12.37 2.03
CA ARG A 574 -2.07 -13.83 1.89
C ARG A 574 -3.37 -14.51 2.28
N GLU A 575 -3.65 -15.67 1.71
CA GLU A 575 -4.88 -16.42 2.00
C GLU A 575 -5.11 -16.55 3.52
N GLY A 576 -6.31 -16.13 3.94
CA GLY A 576 -6.76 -16.06 5.34
C GLY A 576 -6.47 -14.74 6.07
N SER A 577 -5.65 -13.85 5.52
CA SER A 577 -5.45 -12.50 6.07
C SER A 577 -6.56 -11.53 5.65
N LEU A 578 -6.53 -10.32 6.19
CA LEU A 578 -7.23 -9.16 5.62
C LEU A 578 -6.51 -8.69 4.34
N PRO A 579 -7.17 -7.92 3.46
CA PRO A 579 -6.52 -7.31 2.32
C PRO A 579 -5.51 -6.24 2.73
N ALA A 580 -4.45 -6.04 1.93
CA ALA A 580 -3.52 -4.91 2.10
C ALA A 580 -4.28 -3.57 2.15
N ASN A 581 -4.21 -2.85 3.28
CA ASN A 581 -4.85 -1.54 3.45
C ASN A 581 -4.02 -0.40 2.80
N LEU A 582 -4.31 0.88 3.09
CA LEU A 582 -3.56 2.03 2.54
C LEU A 582 -2.04 2.00 2.81
N GLN A 583 -1.58 1.22 3.79
CA GLN A 583 -0.19 1.03 4.16
C GLN A 583 0.22 -0.45 4.16
N GLY A 584 -0.56 -1.30 3.49
CA GLY A 584 -0.36 -2.75 3.46
C GLY A 584 -0.63 -3.38 4.83
N VAL A 585 0.45 -3.69 5.56
CA VAL A 585 0.44 -4.17 6.95
C VAL A 585 1.43 -3.42 7.84
N TRP A 586 1.96 -2.28 7.39
CA TRP A 586 3.02 -1.53 8.06
C TRP A 586 2.51 -0.15 8.46
N GLY A 587 2.23 0.06 9.75
CA GLY A 587 1.78 1.35 10.26
C GLY A 587 2.43 1.67 11.61
N GLU A 588 3.05 2.85 11.74
CA GLU A 588 3.82 3.22 12.94
C GLU A 588 2.98 3.84 14.07
N ARG A 589 1.75 4.30 13.77
CA ARG A 589 0.96 5.11 14.70
C ARG A 589 -0.22 4.35 15.27
N LEU A 590 -0.78 4.87 16.37
CA LEU A 590 -2.14 4.53 16.81
C LEU A 590 -3.20 5.15 15.88
N SER A 591 -2.91 6.31 15.29
CA SER A 591 -3.75 7.03 14.34
C SER A 591 -2.96 7.27 13.06
N ASN A 592 -3.03 6.32 12.13
CA ASN A 592 -2.33 6.43 10.85
C ASN A 592 -3.04 7.42 9.91
N PRO A 593 -2.32 8.01 8.93
CA PRO A 593 -2.92 8.85 7.89
C PRO A 593 -4.12 8.16 7.24
N TRP A 594 -5.26 8.87 7.16
CA TRP A 594 -6.54 8.31 6.69
C TRP A 594 -6.91 6.99 7.37
N ASN A 595 -6.56 6.84 8.66
CA ASN A 595 -6.76 5.65 9.48
C ASN A 595 -6.08 4.37 8.98
N ALA A 596 -5.23 4.47 7.94
CA ALA A 596 -4.81 3.36 7.10
C ALA A 596 -5.98 2.43 6.73
N ASP A 597 -7.09 3.04 6.28
CA ASP A 597 -8.35 2.36 5.99
C ASP A 597 -8.43 1.66 4.63
N TYR A 598 -9.62 1.19 4.28
CA TYR A 598 -9.91 0.66 2.95
C TYR A 598 -10.64 1.73 2.16
N HIS A 599 -9.86 2.50 1.41
CA HIS A 599 -10.35 3.57 0.54
C HIS A 599 -10.80 3.02 -0.81
N THR A 600 -12.09 3.07 -1.12
CA THR A 600 -12.72 2.32 -2.23
C THR A 600 -13.03 3.16 -3.47
N ASN A 601 -12.54 4.39 -3.54
CA ASN A 601 -12.71 5.26 -4.70
C ASN A 601 -11.46 5.32 -5.61
N ILE A 602 -10.43 4.50 -5.31
CA ILE A 602 -9.26 4.18 -6.15
C ILE A 602 -8.26 3.27 -5.42
N ASN A 603 -7.92 3.58 -4.16
CA ASN A 603 -6.69 3.10 -3.53
C ASN A 603 -6.69 1.58 -3.32
N ILE A 604 -7.73 1.02 -2.69
CA ILE A 604 -7.77 -0.42 -2.43
C ILE A 604 -7.83 -1.21 -3.73
N GLN A 605 -8.49 -0.69 -4.77
CA GLN A 605 -8.51 -1.36 -6.07
C GLN A 605 -7.13 -1.32 -6.73
N MET A 606 -6.44 -0.18 -6.63
CA MET A 606 -5.06 -0.05 -7.10
C MET A 606 -4.10 -1.06 -6.45
N ASN A 607 -4.32 -1.38 -5.16
CA ASN A 607 -3.54 -2.40 -4.47
C ASN A 607 -3.60 -3.76 -5.18
N TYR A 608 -4.71 -4.09 -5.84
CA TYR A 608 -4.94 -5.40 -6.43
C TYR A 608 -4.78 -5.47 -7.96
N TRP A 609 -4.61 -4.35 -8.65
CA TRP A 609 -4.32 -4.33 -10.09
C TRP A 609 -3.16 -5.22 -10.53
N PRO A 610 -1.99 -5.28 -9.84
CA PRO A 610 -0.89 -6.14 -10.29
C PRO A 610 -1.15 -7.63 -10.05
N THR A 611 -2.12 -7.99 -9.20
CA THR A 611 -2.23 -9.34 -8.63
C THR A 611 -2.38 -10.42 -9.69
N GLN A 612 -3.30 -10.22 -10.64
CA GLN A 612 -3.53 -11.20 -11.69
C GLN A 612 -2.44 -11.16 -12.77
N PRO A 613 -2.13 -10.02 -13.43
CA PRO A 613 -1.17 -10.00 -14.53
C PRO A 613 0.26 -10.40 -14.11
N THR A 614 0.62 -10.25 -12.83
CA THR A 614 1.93 -10.66 -12.29
C THR A 614 1.93 -12.03 -11.59
N ASN A 615 0.87 -12.83 -11.80
CA ASN A 615 0.74 -14.23 -11.39
C ASN A 615 0.71 -14.47 -9.87
N LEU A 616 0.02 -13.61 -9.14
CA LEU A 616 -0.16 -13.66 -7.68
C LEU A 616 -1.61 -13.93 -7.25
N SER A 617 -2.37 -14.71 -8.03
CA SER A 617 -3.80 -14.97 -7.76
C SER A 617 -4.13 -15.35 -6.29
N PRO A 618 -3.34 -16.17 -5.55
CA PRO A 618 -3.61 -16.46 -4.14
C PRO A 618 -3.63 -15.21 -3.24
N CYS A 619 -2.85 -14.18 -3.55
CA CYS A 619 -2.82 -12.92 -2.81
C CYS A 619 -4.06 -12.05 -3.06
N HIS A 620 -4.91 -12.39 -4.04
CA HIS A 620 -6.15 -11.65 -4.32
C HIS A 620 -7.31 -12.09 -3.40
N LEU A 621 -7.26 -13.32 -2.87
CA LEU A 621 -8.36 -13.91 -2.11
C LEU A 621 -8.77 -13.10 -0.86
N PRO A 622 -7.85 -12.47 -0.10
CA PRO A 622 -8.22 -11.58 1.01
C PRO A 622 -9.15 -10.43 0.60
N MET A 623 -8.92 -9.83 -0.57
CA MET A 623 -9.79 -8.78 -1.10
C MET A 623 -11.17 -9.33 -1.43
N VAL A 624 -11.24 -10.47 -2.13
CA VAL A 624 -12.51 -11.14 -2.47
C VAL A 624 -13.34 -11.47 -1.22
N GLU A 625 -12.70 -12.00 -0.18
CA GLU A 625 -13.37 -12.33 1.09
C GLU A 625 -13.79 -11.05 1.85
N TYR A 626 -12.99 -9.98 1.79
CA TYR A 626 -13.37 -8.67 2.33
C TYR A 626 -14.61 -8.08 1.66
N VAL A 627 -14.68 -8.08 0.32
CA VAL A 627 -15.87 -7.67 -0.42
C VAL A 627 -17.10 -8.42 0.06
N ARG A 628 -17.00 -9.74 0.20
CA ARG A 628 -18.11 -10.58 0.70
C ARG A 628 -18.51 -10.20 2.13
N SER A 629 -17.55 -9.91 3.01
CA SER A 629 -17.84 -9.52 4.40
C SER A 629 -18.58 -8.19 4.53
N LEU A 630 -18.49 -7.31 3.52
CA LEU A 630 -19.23 -6.05 3.51
C LEU A 630 -20.70 -6.23 3.10
N VAL A 631 -21.07 -7.33 2.44
CA VAL A 631 -22.42 -7.53 1.88
C VAL A 631 -23.52 -7.41 2.94
N PRO A 632 -23.46 -8.07 4.12
CA PRO A 632 -24.55 -7.98 5.10
C PRO A 632 -24.81 -6.55 5.59
N ARG A 633 -23.74 -5.78 5.88
CA ARG A 633 -23.90 -4.36 6.26
C ARG A 633 -24.28 -3.50 5.05
N GLY A 634 -23.72 -3.76 3.87
CA GLY A 634 -24.04 -3.02 2.66
C GLY A 634 -25.51 -3.18 2.24
N LYS A 635 -26.13 -4.34 2.50
CA LYS A 635 -27.59 -4.54 2.33
C LYS A 635 -28.38 -3.65 3.28
N TYR A 636 -27.97 -3.61 4.55
CA TYR A 636 -28.55 -2.68 5.51
C TYR A 636 -28.40 -1.23 5.02
N THR A 637 -27.20 -0.81 4.61
CA THR A 637 -26.93 0.53 4.05
C THR A 637 -27.79 0.88 2.85
N ALA A 638 -27.98 -0.05 1.91
CA ALA A 638 -28.85 0.14 0.77
C ALA A 638 -30.28 0.48 1.22
N GLN A 639 -30.83 -0.27 2.19
CA GLN A 639 -32.16 0.00 2.76
C GLN A 639 -32.22 1.29 3.59
N GLN A 640 -31.12 1.69 4.23
CA GLN A 640 -31.06 2.87 5.09
C GLN A 640 -30.99 4.18 4.31
N TYR A 641 -30.31 4.21 3.17
CA TYR A 641 -30.02 5.46 2.46
C TYR A 641 -30.74 5.59 1.14
N TYR A 642 -31.09 4.48 0.48
CA TYR A 642 -31.54 4.49 -0.91
C TYR A 642 -32.98 4.01 -1.07
N CYS A 643 -33.62 4.51 -2.11
CA CYS A 643 -34.94 4.11 -2.57
C CYS A 643 -34.98 4.14 -4.09
N LYS A 644 -35.91 3.38 -4.67
CA LYS A 644 -36.27 3.44 -6.08
C LYS A 644 -36.84 4.82 -6.43
N PRO A 645 -36.90 5.20 -7.73
CA PRO A 645 -37.51 6.47 -8.14
C PRO A 645 -38.95 6.66 -7.65
N ASP A 646 -39.71 5.58 -7.50
CA ASP A 646 -41.08 5.57 -6.97
C ASP A 646 -41.16 5.61 -5.42
N GLY A 647 -40.02 5.69 -4.74
CA GLY A 647 -39.91 5.66 -3.28
C GLY A 647 -39.85 4.25 -2.67
N GLY A 648 -39.97 3.20 -3.48
CA GLY A 648 -39.89 1.81 -3.02
C GLY A 648 -38.49 1.41 -2.53
N ASN A 649 -38.37 0.26 -1.88
CA ASN A 649 -37.08 -0.26 -1.43
C ASN A 649 -36.22 -0.72 -2.62
N VAL A 650 -34.92 -0.44 -2.56
CA VAL A 650 -33.91 -1.00 -3.49
C VAL A 650 -33.53 -2.42 -3.09
N ARG A 651 -33.10 -3.26 -4.02
CA ARG A 651 -32.42 -4.53 -3.73
C ARG A 651 -30.91 -4.30 -3.55
N GLY A 652 -30.21 -5.39 -3.25
CA GLY A 652 -28.76 -5.40 -3.33
C GLY A 652 -28.03 -4.78 -2.14
N TRP A 653 -26.76 -4.46 -2.35
CA TRP A 653 -25.88 -3.89 -1.34
C TRP A 653 -25.05 -2.74 -1.91
N VAL A 654 -24.66 -1.81 -1.05
CA VAL A 654 -23.85 -0.64 -1.40
C VAL A 654 -22.80 -0.38 -0.33
N THR A 655 -21.69 0.20 -0.73
CA THR A 655 -20.75 0.86 0.19
C THR A 655 -20.20 2.13 -0.45
N HIS A 656 -19.54 2.94 0.38
CA HIS A 656 -19.02 4.26 0.06
C HIS A 656 -17.50 4.29 0.21
N HIS A 657 -16.93 5.50 0.15
CA HIS A 657 -15.51 5.71 -0.08
C HIS A 657 -14.58 5.20 1.03
N GLU A 658 -15.02 5.16 2.29
CA GLU A 658 -14.21 4.75 3.45
C GLU A 658 -14.81 3.54 4.17
N ASN A 659 -14.00 2.49 4.29
CA ASN A 659 -14.40 1.23 4.93
C ASN A 659 -13.33 0.81 5.95
N ASN A 660 -13.73 0.00 6.94
CA ASN A 660 -12.85 -0.53 7.99
C ASN A 660 -13.16 -2.03 8.23
N ILE A 661 -12.44 -2.66 9.15
CA ILE A 661 -12.63 -4.09 9.49
C ILE A 661 -13.96 -4.38 10.22
N TRP A 662 -14.69 -3.33 10.63
CA TRP A 662 -15.97 -3.37 11.35
C TRP A 662 -17.18 -3.26 10.42
N GLY A 663 -16.95 -3.31 9.10
CA GLY A 663 -18.01 -3.20 8.10
C GLY A 663 -18.62 -1.80 8.00
N ASN A 664 -17.84 -0.74 8.16
CA ASN A 664 -18.32 0.62 7.88
C ASN A 664 -18.71 0.77 6.40
N THR A 665 -20.00 0.81 6.12
CA THR A 665 -20.50 0.94 4.74
C THR A 665 -21.35 2.19 4.52
N ALA A 666 -21.69 2.92 5.58
CA ALA A 666 -22.38 4.21 5.47
C ALA A 666 -21.54 5.26 4.71
N PRO A 667 -22.17 6.27 4.08
CA PRO A 667 -21.45 7.43 3.56
C PRO A 667 -20.57 8.04 4.65
N ALA A 668 -19.38 8.50 4.28
CA ALA A 668 -18.49 9.13 5.25
C ALA A 668 -19.03 10.49 5.75
N LYS A 669 -18.22 11.19 6.55
CA LYS A 669 -18.58 12.53 7.05
C LYS A 669 -18.56 13.58 5.94
N LYS A 670 -19.40 14.62 6.08
CA LYS A 670 -19.57 15.74 5.11
C LYS A 670 -18.26 16.28 4.53
N SER A 671 -17.24 16.48 5.36
CA SER A 671 -15.97 17.13 4.98
C SER A 671 -15.04 16.26 4.10
N THR A 672 -15.54 15.14 3.59
CA THR A 672 -14.82 14.18 2.75
C THR A 672 -15.71 13.84 1.53
N PRO A 673 -15.19 13.15 0.50
CA PRO A 673 -15.96 12.69 -0.66
C PRO A 673 -16.98 11.59 -0.32
N HIS A 674 -17.94 11.91 0.55
CA HIS A 674 -18.79 10.95 1.25
C HIS A 674 -19.85 10.30 0.36
N HIS A 675 -20.35 10.99 -0.66
CA HIS A 675 -21.38 10.47 -1.55
C HIS A 675 -20.76 9.82 -2.79
N PHE A 676 -20.23 8.60 -2.61
CA PHE A 676 -19.68 7.76 -3.68
C PHE A 676 -20.21 6.32 -3.58
N PRO A 677 -21.46 6.05 -4.01
CA PRO A 677 -22.08 4.72 -3.89
C PRO A 677 -21.56 3.67 -4.88
N ALA A 678 -20.48 3.96 -5.61
CA ALA A 678 -19.90 3.05 -6.59
C ALA A 678 -18.79 2.15 -6.02
N GLY A 679 -18.43 2.31 -4.74
CA GLY A 679 -17.38 1.50 -4.10
C GLY A 679 -17.64 -0.01 -4.19
N ALA A 680 -18.89 -0.44 -3.96
CA ALA A 680 -19.27 -1.86 -4.01
C ALA A 680 -19.06 -2.50 -5.39
N ILE A 681 -19.49 -1.82 -6.45
CA ILE A 681 -19.38 -2.36 -7.82
C ILE A 681 -17.96 -2.32 -8.36
N TRP A 682 -17.15 -1.34 -7.95
CA TRP A 682 -15.74 -1.33 -8.31
C TRP A 682 -15.00 -2.49 -7.62
N MET A 683 -15.23 -2.72 -6.33
CA MET A 683 -14.65 -3.88 -5.65
C MET A 683 -15.16 -5.24 -6.18
N CYS A 684 -16.36 -5.30 -6.78
CA CYS A 684 -16.81 -6.51 -7.47
C CYS A 684 -15.98 -6.82 -8.73
N GLN A 685 -15.27 -5.83 -9.29
CA GLN A 685 -14.33 -6.07 -10.38
C GLN A 685 -13.21 -7.03 -9.96
N ASP A 686 -12.75 -7.00 -8.71
CA ASP A 686 -11.72 -7.92 -8.18
C ASP A 686 -12.16 -9.39 -8.25
N ILE A 687 -13.44 -9.67 -8.00
CA ILE A 687 -14.04 -11.01 -8.13
C ILE A 687 -14.03 -11.45 -9.59
N TRP A 688 -14.47 -10.57 -10.49
CA TRP A 688 -14.51 -10.88 -11.92
C TRP A 688 -13.12 -11.07 -12.51
N GLU A 689 -12.16 -10.20 -12.17
CA GLU A 689 -10.77 -10.30 -12.60
C GLU A 689 -10.13 -11.61 -12.11
N TYR A 690 -10.37 -12.01 -10.86
CA TYR A 690 -9.94 -13.32 -10.39
C TYR A 690 -10.48 -14.45 -11.29
N TYR A 691 -11.77 -14.43 -11.60
CA TYR A 691 -12.35 -15.43 -12.50
C TYR A 691 -11.71 -15.37 -13.89
N GLN A 692 -11.60 -14.20 -14.52
CA GLN A 692 -11.12 -14.10 -15.91
C GLN A 692 -9.70 -14.62 -16.09
N PHE A 693 -8.83 -14.46 -15.11
CA PHE A 693 -7.46 -14.96 -15.17
C PHE A 693 -7.32 -16.43 -14.76
N ASN A 694 -8.29 -17.03 -14.06
CA ASN A 694 -8.19 -18.42 -13.56
C ASN A 694 -9.16 -19.39 -14.24
N LEU A 695 -10.27 -18.88 -14.78
CA LEU A 695 -11.42 -19.63 -15.29
C LEU A 695 -11.94 -20.69 -14.30
N ASP A 696 -11.88 -20.38 -13.01
CA ASP A 696 -12.41 -21.22 -11.93
C ASP A 696 -13.92 -20.99 -11.79
N LYS A 697 -14.71 -21.93 -12.32
CA LYS A 697 -16.18 -21.86 -12.28
C LYS A 697 -16.75 -22.08 -10.88
N ASP A 698 -16.06 -22.82 -10.02
CA ASP A 698 -16.51 -23.04 -8.64
C ASP A 698 -16.32 -21.76 -7.82
N PHE A 699 -15.19 -21.07 -8.02
CA PHE A 699 -14.99 -19.72 -7.52
C PHE A 699 -16.10 -18.77 -8.01
N LEU A 700 -16.34 -18.71 -9.34
CA LEU A 700 -17.36 -17.81 -9.89
C LEU A 700 -18.73 -18.09 -9.29
N LYS A 701 -19.12 -19.36 -9.18
CA LYS A 701 -20.38 -19.77 -8.55
C LYS A 701 -20.48 -19.33 -7.09
N LYS A 702 -19.38 -19.42 -6.32
CA LYS A 702 -19.34 -19.04 -4.90
C LYS A 702 -19.61 -17.55 -4.68
N TYR A 703 -19.13 -16.68 -5.58
CA TYR A 703 -19.23 -15.22 -5.41
C TYR A 703 -20.19 -14.53 -6.39
N TYR A 704 -20.86 -15.29 -7.26
CA TYR A 704 -21.80 -14.75 -8.25
C TYR A 704 -22.88 -13.88 -7.60
N ASP A 705 -23.48 -14.34 -6.51
CA ASP A 705 -24.58 -13.61 -5.86
C ASP A 705 -24.11 -12.31 -5.19
N THR A 706 -22.84 -12.24 -4.75
CA THR A 706 -22.22 -10.99 -4.27
C THR A 706 -22.19 -9.92 -5.37
N MET A 707 -21.82 -10.32 -6.59
CA MET A 707 -21.80 -9.44 -7.76
C MET A 707 -23.23 -9.12 -8.24
N LEU A 708 -24.12 -10.11 -8.29
CA LEU A 708 -25.52 -9.93 -8.68
C LEU A 708 -26.22 -8.91 -7.79
N ASP A 709 -26.09 -9.05 -6.47
CA ASP A 709 -26.70 -8.12 -5.52
C ASP A 709 -26.16 -6.69 -5.70
N ALA A 710 -24.87 -6.51 -6.00
CA ALA A 710 -24.30 -5.18 -6.28
C ALA A 710 -24.88 -4.56 -7.56
N ALA A 711 -25.10 -5.36 -8.61
CA ALA A 711 -25.73 -4.90 -9.85
C ALA A 711 -27.21 -4.55 -9.65
N LEU A 712 -27.95 -5.37 -8.90
CA LEU A 712 -29.37 -5.14 -8.62
C LEU A 712 -29.64 -3.87 -7.80
N PHE A 713 -28.71 -3.48 -6.92
CA PHE A 713 -28.75 -2.16 -6.30
C PHE A 713 -28.82 -1.06 -7.35
N TRP A 714 -27.98 -1.11 -8.39
CA TRP A 714 -27.98 -0.09 -9.44
C TRP A 714 -29.18 -0.17 -10.37
N VAL A 715 -29.67 -1.36 -10.71
CA VAL A 715 -30.95 -1.50 -11.45
C VAL A 715 -32.07 -0.73 -10.75
N ASP A 716 -32.15 -0.85 -9.42
CA ASP A 716 -33.19 -0.19 -8.63
C ASP A 716 -32.87 1.28 -8.31
N ASN A 717 -31.59 1.68 -8.27
CA ASN A 717 -31.14 3.00 -7.84
C ASN A 717 -30.96 4.01 -8.99
N LEU A 718 -30.91 3.56 -10.24
CA LEU A 718 -30.79 4.41 -11.42
C LEU A 718 -32.02 5.34 -11.59
N TRP A 719 -31.76 6.55 -12.05
CA TRP A 719 -32.75 7.59 -12.29
C TRP A 719 -32.95 7.80 -13.78
N THR A 720 -34.19 8.04 -14.23
CA THR A 720 -34.44 8.40 -15.63
C THR A 720 -34.24 9.90 -15.80
N ASP A 721 -33.27 10.30 -16.61
CA ASP A 721 -33.04 11.71 -16.94
C ASP A 721 -34.14 12.21 -17.89
N GLU A 722 -34.90 13.21 -17.45
CA GLU A 722 -36.06 13.74 -18.19
C GLU A 722 -35.66 14.40 -19.53
N ARG A 723 -34.39 14.80 -19.68
CA ARG A 723 -33.91 15.50 -20.87
C ARG A 723 -33.78 14.60 -22.10
N ASP A 724 -33.45 13.33 -21.89
CA ASP A 724 -33.14 12.38 -22.98
C ASP A 724 -33.66 10.95 -22.75
N GLY A 725 -34.30 10.67 -21.61
CA GLY A 725 -34.87 9.36 -21.27
C GLY A 725 -33.84 8.29 -20.91
N THR A 726 -32.55 8.64 -20.78
CA THR A 726 -31.51 7.69 -20.39
C THR A 726 -31.48 7.45 -18.87
N LEU A 727 -30.94 6.30 -18.45
CA LEU A 727 -30.70 5.99 -17.05
C LEU A 727 -29.35 6.56 -16.60
N VAL A 728 -29.35 7.22 -15.44
CA VAL A 728 -28.20 7.90 -14.85
C VAL A 728 -28.11 7.67 -13.34
N ALA A 729 -26.88 7.67 -12.80
CA ALA A 729 -26.67 7.82 -11.36
C ALA A 729 -27.15 9.19 -10.87
N ASN A 730 -27.92 9.22 -9.77
CA ASN A 730 -28.44 10.45 -9.16
C ASN A 730 -28.58 10.28 -7.62
N PRO A 731 -27.92 11.09 -6.79
CA PRO A 731 -26.87 12.07 -7.14
C PRO A 731 -25.62 11.41 -7.73
N SER A 732 -24.81 12.18 -8.47
CA SER A 732 -23.51 11.74 -8.95
C SER A 732 -22.46 12.83 -8.76
N HIS A 733 -21.23 12.41 -8.44
CA HIS A 733 -20.07 13.28 -8.23
C HIS A 733 -18.83 12.65 -8.88
N SER A 734 -17.94 13.46 -9.45
CA SER A 734 -16.65 12.98 -9.93
C SER A 734 -15.63 13.14 -8.78
N PRO A 735 -15.12 12.04 -8.19
CA PRO A 735 -14.18 12.15 -7.09
C PRO A 735 -12.95 12.97 -7.49
N GLU A 736 -12.51 13.97 -6.74
CA GLU A 736 -13.12 14.63 -5.57
C GLU A 736 -13.34 16.11 -5.89
N HIS A 737 -13.91 16.42 -7.06
CA HIS A 737 -14.00 17.80 -7.52
C HIS A 737 -15.22 18.10 -8.40
N GLY A 738 -15.50 19.40 -8.52
CA GLY A 738 -16.68 19.88 -9.22
C GLY A 738 -17.97 19.64 -8.46
N GLU A 739 -19.06 20.02 -9.11
CA GLU A 739 -20.39 20.05 -8.50
C GLU A 739 -21.08 18.67 -8.62
N PHE A 740 -22.07 18.42 -7.77
CA PHE A 740 -23.00 17.33 -7.98
C PHE A 740 -23.83 17.55 -9.24
N SER A 741 -24.04 16.46 -9.97
CA SER A 741 -24.76 16.42 -11.25
C SER A 741 -25.47 15.08 -11.44
N LEU A 742 -26.10 14.90 -12.60
CA LEU A 742 -26.66 13.62 -13.04
C LEU A 742 -25.66 12.88 -13.92
N GLY A 743 -25.41 11.61 -13.59
CA GLY A 743 -24.69 10.69 -14.47
C GLY A 743 -23.26 11.13 -14.81
N CYS A 744 -22.45 11.53 -13.81
CA CYS A 744 -21.02 11.72 -14.04
C CYS A 744 -20.43 10.47 -14.72
N SER A 745 -19.53 10.69 -15.67
CA SER A 745 -18.96 9.62 -16.50
C SER A 745 -18.31 8.52 -15.65
N THR A 746 -17.69 8.87 -14.51
CA THR A 746 -17.16 7.92 -13.51
C THR A 746 -18.18 6.87 -13.06
N SER A 747 -19.34 7.30 -12.55
CA SER A 747 -20.38 6.39 -12.05
C SER A 747 -20.94 5.55 -13.19
N GLN A 748 -21.21 6.18 -14.35
CA GLN A 748 -21.74 5.49 -15.52
C GLN A 748 -20.78 4.41 -16.03
N ALA A 749 -19.47 4.69 -16.05
CA ALA A 749 -18.44 3.72 -16.44
C ALA A 749 -18.48 2.47 -15.56
N MET A 750 -18.51 2.67 -14.24
CA MET A 750 -18.51 1.58 -13.27
C MET A 750 -19.79 0.76 -13.34
N ILE A 751 -20.95 1.40 -13.49
CA ILE A 751 -22.25 0.72 -13.62
C ILE A 751 -22.28 -0.08 -14.93
N CYS A 752 -21.80 0.51 -16.03
CA CYS A 752 -21.71 -0.16 -17.33
C CYS A 752 -20.83 -1.42 -17.24
N GLU A 753 -19.64 -1.30 -16.67
CA GLU A 753 -18.73 -2.42 -16.44
C GLU A 753 -19.39 -3.49 -15.56
N MET A 754 -20.04 -3.12 -14.45
CA MET A 754 -20.74 -4.05 -13.57
C MET A 754 -21.83 -4.86 -14.28
N PHE A 755 -22.65 -4.19 -15.09
CA PHE A 755 -23.72 -4.85 -15.85
C PHE A 755 -23.14 -5.80 -16.91
N ASP A 756 -22.11 -5.37 -17.63
CA ASP A 756 -21.40 -6.21 -18.60
C ASP A 756 -20.75 -7.44 -17.93
N MET A 757 -20.08 -7.26 -16.79
CA MET A 757 -19.51 -8.34 -15.99
C MET A 757 -20.59 -9.36 -15.59
N MET A 758 -21.76 -8.90 -15.11
CA MET A 758 -22.86 -9.81 -14.75
C MET A 758 -23.43 -10.56 -15.93
N ILE A 759 -23.61 -9.90 -17.08
CA ILE A 759 -24.09 -10.55 -18.30
C ILE A 759 -23.09 -11.62 -18.74
N LYS A 760 -21.78 -11.34 -18.69
CA LYS A 760 -20.73 -12.33 -19.03
C LYS A 760 -20.69 -13.48 -18.02
N ALA A 761 -20.69 -13.19 -16.72
CA ALA A 761 -20.68 -14.19 -15.66
C ALA A 761 -21.90 -15.12 -15.72
N SER A 762 -23.08 -14.57 -16.01
CA SER A 762 -24.31 -15.35 -16.12
C SER A 762 -24.23 -16.38 -17.25
N LYS A 763 -23.68 -16.00 -18.42
CA LYS A 763 -23.47 -16.91 -19.55
C LYS A 763 -22.51 -18.04 -19.18
N GLU A 764 -21.44 -17.74 -18.46
CA GLU A 764 -20.46 -18.74 -18.03
C GLU A 764 -21.03 -19.81 -17.09
N LEU A 765 -22.07 -19.45 -16.33
CA LEU A 765 -22.79 -20.32 -15.42
C LEU A 765 -24.13 -20.85 -15.99
N GLY A 766 -24.51 -20.48 -17.21
CA GLY A 766 -25.79 -20.88 -17.83
C GLY A 766 -27.03 -20.25 -17.18
N ARG A 767 -26.88 -19.05 -16.61
CA ARG A 767 -27.89 -18.24 -15.90
C ARG A 767 -28.33 -16.99 -16.68
N ASP A 768 -28.01 -16.92 -17.97
CA ASP A 768 -28.25 -15.75 -18.84
C ASP A 768 -29.75 -15.42 -19.06
N LYS A 769 -30.64 -16.34 -18.66
CA LYS A 769 -32.10 -16.21 -18.75
C LYS A 769 -32.76 -15.87 -17.42
N ASP A 770 -32.00 -15.72 -16.34
CA ASP A 770 -32.53 -15.31 -15.05
C ASP A 770 -33.21 -13.93 -15.19
N PRO A 771 -34.40 -13.69 -14.60
CA PRO A 771 -35.12 -12.42 -14.73
C PRO A 771 -34.26 -11.21 -14.36
N GLU A 772 -33.45 -11.32 -13.32
CA GLU A 772 -32.53 -10.30 -12.85
C GLU A 772 -31.49 -9.91 -13.91
N ILE A 773 -31.02 -10.87 -14.71
CA ILE A 773 -30.07 -10.62 -15.80
C ILE A 773 -30.74 -9.91 -16.97
N ILE A 774 -32.01 -10.23 -17.25
CA ILE A 774 -32.81 -9.52 -18.25
C ILE A 774 -33.05 -8.07 -17.81
N GLU A 775 -33.33 -7.83 -16.53
CA GLU A 775 -33.43 -6.48 -15.95
C GLU A 775 -32.12 -5.72 -16.09
N ILE A 776 -30.98 -6.34 -15.75
CA ILE A 776 -29.64 -5.74 -15.89
C ILE A 776 -29.36 -5.37 -17.35
N ALA A 777 -29.59 -6.29 -18.30
CA ALA A 777 -29.39 -6.02 -19.73
C ALA A 777 -30.31 -4.89 -20.24
N THR A 778 -31.56 -4.85 -19.74
CA THR A 778 -32.50 -3.79 -20.07
C THR A 778 -32.03 -2.44 -19.54
N ALA A 779 -31.56 -2.37 -18.29
CA ALA A 779 -31.01 -1.16 -17.70
C ALA A 779 -29.75 -0.69 -18.44
N MET A 780 -28.83 -1.61 -18.76
CA MET A 780 -27.62 -1.33 -19.54
C MET A 780 -27.94 -0.70 -20.89
N SER A 781 -28.96 -1.19 -21.60
CA SER A 781 -29.36 -0.65 -22.91
C SER A 781 -29.88 0.79 -22.88
N LYS A 782 -30.30 1.27 -21.69
CA LYS A 782 -30.83 2.62 -21.47
C LYS A 782 -29.83 3.53 -20.75
N LEU A 783 -28.69 3.00 -20.28
CA LEU A 783 -27.71 3.75 -19.52
C LEU A 783 -27.08 4.87 -20.36
N SER A 784 -26.92 6.07 -19.81
CA SER A 784 -26.20 7.15 -20.50
C SER A 784 -24.74 6.73 -20.72
N GLY A 785 -24.31 6.70 -21.98
CA GLY A 785 -22.95 6.35 -22.39
C GLY A 785 -21.97 7.54 -22.44
N PRO A 786 -20.70 7.28 -22.78
CA PRO A 786 -19.65 8.30 -22.86
C PRO A 786 -19.80 9.20 -24.08
N LYS A 787 -19.32 10.44 -23.96
CA LYS A 787 -19.36 11.47 -25.01
C LYS A 787 -18.00 12.15 -25.18
N ILE A 788 -17.77 12.60 -26.41
CA ILE A 788 -16.66 13.50 -26.75
C ILE A 788 -17.25 14.91 -26.79
N GLY A 789 -16.65 15.83 -26.04
CA GLY A 789 -17.07 17.22 -26.01
C GLY A 789 -16.74 17.94 -27.33
N LEU A 790 -17.35 19.11 -27.54
CA LEU A 790 -17.01 20.01 -28.64
C LEU A 790 -15.55 20.49 -28.56
N GLY A 791 -14.96 20.51 -27.36
CA GLY A 791 -13.52 20.75 -27.16
C GLY A 791 -12.61 19.57 -27.52
N GLY A 792 -13.17 18.43 -27.89
CA GLY A 792 -12.43 17.21 -28.28
C GLY A 792 -11.98 16.32 -27.12
N GLN A 793 -12.21 16.73 -25.87
CA GLN A 793 -11.91 15.96 -24.67
C GLN A 793 -12.95 14.86 -24.41
N PHE A 794 -12.54 13.81 -23.72
CA PHE A 794 -13.46 12.81 -23.17
C PHE A 794 -14.15 13.40 -21.94
N MET A 795 -15.48 13.49 -21.96
CA MET A 795 -16.24 14.27 -20.98
C MET A 795 -16.27 13.60 -19.59
N GLU A 796 -16.03 14.38 -18.54
CA GLU A 796 -16.09 13.94 -17.15
C GLU A 796 -17.51 13.98 -16.59
N TRP A 797 -18.31 14.96 -17.01
CA TRP A 797 -19.74 15.07 -16.70
C TRP A 797 -20.59 14.75 -17.93
N LYS A 798 -21.89 14.49 -17.72
CA LYS A 798 -22.82 14.21 -18.82
C LYS A 798 -23.03 15.43 -19.74
N ASP A 799 -22.96 16.63 -19.17
CA ASP A 799 -22.94 17.90 -19.89
C ASP A 799 -21.50 18.42 -19.99
N GLU A 800 -21.14 19.01 -21.13
CA GLU A 800 -19.80 19.56 -21.34
C GLU A 800 -19.65 20.86 -20.56
N VAL A 801 -18.73 20.89 -19.61
CA VAL A 801 -18.47 22.07 -18.79
C VAL A 801 -17.15 22.74 -19.14
N THR A 802 -17.00 24.02 -18.80
CA THR A 802 -15.74 24.75 -19.02
C THR A 802 -14.54 24.01 -18.43
N LYS A 803 -14.72 23.40 -17.25
CA LYS A 803 -13.68 22.62 -16.58
C LYS A 803 -13.19 21.40 -17.37
N ASP A 804 -14.06 20.73 -18.15
CA ASP A 804 -13.64 19.65 -19.05
C ASP A 804 -12.64 20.19 -20.09
N VAL A 805 -12.97 21.34 -20.67
CA VAL A 805 -12.25 21.94 -21.81
C VAL A 805 -10.95 22.60 -21.38
N THR A 806 -10.99 23.43 -20.33
CA THR A 806 -9.83 24.22 -19.89
C THR A 806 -8.94 23.47 -18.91
N GLY A 807 -9.42 22.35 -18.36
CA GLY A 807 -8.84 21.68 -17.21
C GLY A 807 -9.19 22.34 -15.88
N ASP A 808 -8.83 21.66 -14.81
CA ASP A 808 -9.12 22.05 -13.42
C ASP A 808 -7.86 22.38 -12.59
N GLY A 809 -6.75 22.68 -13.27
CA GLY A 809 -5.47 22.95 -12.63
C GLY A 809 -4.65 21.69 -12.33
N GLY A 810 -4.96 20.56 -12.96
CA GLY A 810 -4.19 19.33 -12.84
C GLY A 810 -4.58 18.48 -11.63
N HIS A 811 -5.88 18.46 -11.30
CA HIS A 811 -6.37 17.66 -10.18
C HIS A 811 -6.03 16.18 -10.34
N ARG A 812 -5.72 15.57 -9.19
CA ARG A 812 -5.09 14.26 -9.08
C ARG A 812 -5.98 13.10 -9.52
N HIS A 813 -7.30 13.24 -9.48
CA HIS A 813 -8.22 12.22 -9.96
C HIS A 813 -8.54 12.37 -11.44
N THR A 814 -8.73 11.23 -12.11
CA THR A 814 -9.15 11.12 -13.50
C THR A 814 -10.15 9.96 -13.66
N ASN A 815 -11.03 9.78 -12.66
CA ASN A 815 -11.91 8.62 -12.54
C ASN A 815 -12.88 8.44 -13.72
N HIS A 816 -13.19 9.49 -14.48
CA HIS A 816 -14.00 9.38 -15.70
C HIS A 816 -13.28 8.60 -16.81
N LEU A 817 -11.98 8.35 -16.69
CA LEU A 817 -11.22 7.45 -17.56
C LEU A 817 -11.29 5.99 -17.11
N PHE A 818 -12.10 5.65 -16.10
CA PHE A 818 -12.37 4.26 -15.70
C PHE A 818 -12.77 3.38 -16.90
N TRP A 819 -13.47 3.93 -17.89
CA TRP A 819 -13.82 3.23 -19.15
C TRP A 819 -12.61 2.56 -19.82
N LEU A 820 -11.41 3.12 -19.64
CA LEU A 820 -10.14 2.64 -20.19
C LEU A 820 -9.33 1.81 -19.19
N HIS A 821 -9.20 2.28 -17.95
CA HIS A 821 -8.48 1.58 -16.89
C HIS A 821 -8.99 1.94 -15.48
N PRO A 822 -9.29 0.96 -14.61
CA PRO A 822 -9.15 -0.49 -14.84
C PRO A 822 -10.29 -1.11 -15.66
N GLY A 823 -11.27 -0.34 -16.15
CA GLY A 823 -12.37 -0.88 -16.96
C GLY A 823 -11.92 -1.48 -18.30
N SER A 824 -12.88 -2.11 -18.99
CA SER A 824 -12.65 -2.82 -20.26
C SER A 824 -13.61 -2.38 -21.38
N GLN A 825 -14.43 -1.36 -21.10
CA GLN A 825 -15.42 -0.85 -22.03
C GLN A 825 -14.82 -0.07 -23.21
N ILE A 826 -13.61 0.48 -23.10
CA ILE A 826 -12.88 1.12 -24.21
C ILE A 826 -11.51 0.45 -24.35
N VAL A 827 -11.25 -0.10 -25.53
CA VAL A 827 -9.99 -0.79 -25.86
C VAL A 827 -9.50 -0.30 -27.22
N ILE A 828 -8.32 0.33 -27.24
CA ILE A 828 -7.71 0.83 -28.48
C ILE A 828 -7.48 -0.32 -29.48
N GLY A 829 -7.72 -0.05 -30.76
CA GLY A 829 -7.59 -1.02 -31.85
C GLY A 829 -8.67 -2.11 -31.88
N ARG A 830 -9.69 -2.04 -31.02
CA ARG A 830 -10.85 -2.96 -31.04
C ARG A 830 -11.95 -2.47 -31.99
N SER A 831 -12.17 -1.16 -32.08
CA SER A 831 -13.14 -0.56 -32.99
C SER A 831 -12.82 0.92 -33.29
N GLU A 832 -13.30 1.44 -34.42
CA GLU A 832 -13.13 2.86 -34.78
C GLU A 832 -13.70 3.81 -33.70
N GLN A 833 -14.77 3.39 -33.03
CA GLN A 833 -15.39 4.19 -31.97
C GLN A 833 -14.55 4.20 -30.69
N ASP A 834 -13.96 3.07 -30.31
CA ASP A 834 -13.01 3.01 -29.19
C ASP A 834 -11.79 3.88 -29.46
N ASP A 835 -11.28 3.89 -30.69
CA ASP A 835 -10.13 4.71 -31.10
C ASP A 835 -10.45 6.21 -31.01
N LYS A 836 -11.65 6.64 -31.43
CA LYS A 836 -12.10 8.03 -31.25
C LYS A 836 -12.19 8.43 -29.78
N TYR A 837 -12.69 7.54 -28.92
CA TYR A 837 -12.71 7.82 -27.50
C TYR A 837 -11.29 7.86 -26.91
N ALA A 838 -10.42 6.94 -27.30
CA ALA A 838 -9.02 6.93 -26.87
C ALA A 838 -8.29 8.23 -27.24
N ASP A 839 -8.50 8.75 -28.45
CA ASP A 839 -7.94 10.05 -28.85
C ASP A 839 -8.50 11.21 -28.02
N ALA A 840 -9.80 11.21 -27.70
CA ALA A 840 -10.39 12.19 -26.80
C ALA A 840 -9.84 12.09 -25.36
N MET A 841 -9.53 10.88 -24.90
CA MET A 841 -8.89 10.67 -23.58
C MET A 841 -7.45 11.19 -23.54
N LYS A 842 -6.70 11.11 -24.66
CA LYS A 842 -5.38 11.75 -24.76
C LYS A 842 -5.49 13.27 -24.61
N VAL A 843 -6.52 13.90 -25.19
CA VAL A 843 -6.80 15.33 -24.98
C VAL A 843 -7.02 15.62 -23.50
N THR A 844 -7.89 14.85 -22.84
CA THR A 844 -8.14 14.98 -21.40
C THR A 844 -6.86 14.81 -20.57
N LEU A 845 -6.05 13.78 -20.81
CA LEU A 845 -4.81 13.54 -20.07
C LEU A 845 -3.77 14.63 -20.28
N ASN A 846 -3.66 15.18 -21.50
CA ASN A 846 -2.78 16.31 -21.78
C ASN A 846 -3.21 17.57 -21.01
N THR A 847 -4.52 17.81 -20.89
CA THR A 847 -5.07 18.90 -20.09
C THR A 847 -4.85 18.68 -18.58
N ARG A 848 -4.91 17.42 -18.11
CA ARG A 848 -4.66 17.03 -16.71
C ARG A 848 -3.18 17.13 -16.31
N GLY A 849 -2.26 16.88 -17.24
CA GLY A 849 -0.82 16.84 -16.99
C GLY A 849 -0.34 15.60 -16.23
N ASP A 850 0.98 15.51 -16.03
CA ASP A 850 1.65 14.30 -15.49
C ASP A 850 1.95 14.37 -13.99
N GLU A 851 1.69 15.51 -13.34
CA GLU A 851 1.94 15.67 -11.91
C GLU A 851 0.83 15.03 -11.08
N GLY A 852 1.07 14.90 -9.78
CA GLY A 852 0.10 14.34 -8.83
C GLY A 852 0.77 13.66 -7.64
N THR A 853 -0.04 13.03 -6.83
CA THR A 853 0.36 12.11 -5.76
C THR A 853 0.94 10.82 -6.36
N GLY A 854 1.59 9.97 -5.54
CA GLY A 854 2.12 8.66 -5.98
C GLY A 854 1.10 7.82 -6.75
N TRP A 855 -0.06 7.54 -6.15
CA TRP A 855 -1.17 6.84 -6.83
C TRP A 855 -1.67 7.53 -8.10
N SER A 856 -1.69 8.86 -8.16
CA SER A 856 -2.18 9.60 -9.34
C SER A 856 -1.25 9.40 -10.53
N LYS A 857 0.07 9.51 -10.30
CA LYS A 857 1.10 9.22 -11.30
C LYS A 857 1.02 7.76 -11.76
N ALA A 858 0.86 6.83 -10.82
CA ALA A 858 0.71 5.41 -11.11
C ALA A 858 -0.54 5.11 -11.95
N TRP A 859 -1.69 5.74 -11.69
CA TRP A 859 -2.88 5.54 -12.51
C TRP A 859 -2.71 6.10 -13.92
N LYS A 860 -2.13 7.30 -14.04
CA LYS A 860 -1.79 7.92 -15.34
C LYS A 860 -0.84 7.04 -16.16
N LEU A 861 0.13 6.39 -15.51
CA LEU A 861 0.99 5.40 -16.16
C LEU A 861 0.13 4.31 -16.83
N ASN A 862 -0.80 3.70 -16.08
CA ASN A 862 -1.68 2.66 -16.62
C ASN A 862 -2.57 3.17 -17.77
N PHE A 863 -3.06 4.42 -17.70
CA PHE A 863 -3.81 5.02 -18.80
C PHE A 863 -2.97 5.16 -20.06
N TRP A 864 -1.77 5.71 -19.96
CA TRP A 864 -0.89 5.85 -21.12
C TRP A 864 -0.43 4.50 -21.68
N ALA A 865 -0.30 3.47 -20.84
CA ALA A 865 -0.03 2.11 -21.28
C ALA A 865 -1.20 1.56 -22.12
N ARG A 866 -2.43 1.75 -21.65
CA ARG A 866 -3.67 1.39 -22.38
C ARG A 866 -3.92 2.23 -23.64
N LEU A 867 -3.30 3.40 -23.76
CA LEU A 867 -3.34 4.27 -24.95
C LEU A 867 -2.17 4.02 -25.92
N HIS A 868 -1.34 3.00 -25.65
CA HIS A 868 -0.19 2.58 -26.46
C HIS A 868 0.92 3.64 -26.57
N ASP A 869 1.06 4.51 -25.55
CA ASP A 869 2.18 5.45 -25.44
C ASP A 869 3.17 4.98 -24.35
N GLY A 870 4.09 4.11 -24.75
CA GLY A 870 5.10 3.55 -23.86
C GLY A 870 6.06 4.59 -23.29
N ASN A 871 6.44 5.59 -24.09
CA ASN A 871 7.36 6.63 -23.66
C ASN A 871 6.73 7.55 -22.62
N ARG A 872 5.45 7.91 -22.77
CA ARG A 872 4.74 8.72 -21.76
C ARG A 872 4.48 7.93 -20.48
N SER A 873 4.17 6.64 -20.61
CA SER A 873 4.06 5.72 -19.48
C SER A 873 5.36 5.62 -18.70
N HIS A 874 6.49 5.41 -19.38
CA HIS A 874 7.81 5.33 -18.76
C HIS A 874 8.26 6.64 -18.10
N LYS A 875 7.92 7.79 -18.70
CA LYS A 875 8.12 9.10 -18.05
C LYS A 875 7.36 9.19 -16.71
N LEU A 876 6.12 8.71 -16.66
CA LEU A 876 5.33 8.68 -15.43
C LEU A 876 5.86 7.68 -14.41
N LEU A 877 6.38 6.54 -14.85
CA LEU A 877 7.11 5.61 -13.96
C LEU A 877 8.29 6.32 -13.28
N ARG A 878 9.17 6.97 -14.04
CA ARG A 878 10.30 7.71 -13.48
C ARG A 878 9.85 8.88 -12.60
N SER A 879 8.74 9.55 -12.94
CA SER A 879 8.15 10.60 -12.10
C SER A 879 7.57 10.07 -10.78
N ALA A 880 7.00 8.85 -10.79
CA ALA A 880 6.52 8.17 -9.59
C ALA A 880 7.69 7.68 -8.72
N MET A 881 8.82 7.29 -9.33
CA MET A 881 10.05 6.90 -8.64
C MET A 881 10.94 8.08 -8.21
N LYS A 882 10.46 9.32 -8.34
CA LYS A 882 11.20 10.51 -7.91
C LYS A 882 11.36 10.51 -6.40
N LEU A 883 12.55 10.82 -5.89
CA LEU A 883 12.81 10.84 -4.45
C LEU A 883 12.00 11.93 -3.75
N THR A 884 11.25 11.51 -2.74
CA THR A 884 10.48 12.38 -1.86
C THR A 884 11.08 12.36 -0.47
N VAL A 885 11.16 13.54 0.15
CA VAL A 885 11.56 13.70 1.55
C VAL A 885 10.31 13.72 2.43
N PRO A 886 10.32 13.04 3.60
CA PRO A 886 9.19 13.09 4.54
C PRO A 886 8.73 14.51 4.84
N GLY A 887 7.42 14.73 4.82
CA GLY A 887 6.80 16.05 4.99
C GLY A 887 6.72 16.93 3.74
N SER A 888 7.19 16.45 2.58
CA SER A 888 6.98 17.11 1.28
C SER A 888 5.51 17.08 0.83
N HIS A 889 5.16 17.92 -0.15
CA HIS A 889 3.85 17.92 -0.84
C HIS A 889 3.91 17.30 -2.25
N VAL A 890 5.05 16.76 -2.65
CA VAL A 890 5.26 16.18 -3.98
C VAL A 890 5.27 14.65 -3.86
N GLY A 891 4.42 13.99 -4.65
CA GLY A 891 4.38 12.53 -4.71
C GLY A 891 5.62 11.94 -5.38
N GLY A 892 5.99 10.72 -5.01
CA GLY A 892 7.23 10.08 -5.42
C GLY A 892 7.47 8.77 -4.67
N VAL A 893 8.73 8.44 -4.38
CA VAL A 893 9.12 7.34 -3.49
C VAL A 893 10.07 7.81 -2.40
N TYR A 894 10.10 7.11 -1.28
CA TYR A 894 11.13 7.27 -0.27
C TYR A 894 12.36 6.39 -0.54
N THR A 895 13.43 6.55 0.25
CA THR A 895 14.69 5.81 0.04
C THR A 895 14.54 4.30 0.22
N ASN A 896 13.56 3.86 1.02
CA ASN A 896 13.16 2.45 1.20
C ASN A 896 12.23 1.92 0.09
N LEU A 897 12.02 2.69 -0.99
CA LEU A 897 11.16 2.39 -2.14
C LEU A 897 9.65 2.40 -1.84
N PHE A 898 9.20 2.83 -0.65
CA PHE A 898 7.78 3.07 -0.44
C PHE A 898 7.28 4.26 -1.26
N ASP A 899 6.10 4.11 -1.87
CA ASP A 899 5.41 5.19 -2.55
C ASP A 899 4.99 6.28 -1.55
N ALA A 900 5.09 7.52 -2.00
CA ALA A 900 4.74 8.69 -1.24
C ALA A 900 3.56 9.40 -1.91
N HIS A 901 2.45 9.50 -1.18
CA HIS A 901 1.38 10.41 -1.53
C HIS A 901 1.86 11.87 -1.60
N PRO A 902 2.58 12.45 -0.59
CA PRO A 902 2.97 11.96 0.75
C PRO A 902 1.88 12.18 1.82
N PRO A 903 1.88 11.46 2.96
CA PRO A 903 2.88 10.49 3.45
C PRO A 903 2.83 9.12 2.74
N PHE A 904 3.51 8.10 3.28
CA PHE A 904 3.52 6.73 2.78
C PHE A 904 2.10 6.22 2.53
N GLN A 905 1.86 5.84 1.28
CA GLN A 905 0.68 5.18 0.78
C GLN A 905 1.15 4.07 -0.17
N ILE A 906 0.68 2.84 0.00
CA ILE A 906 1.22 1.69 -0.73
C ILE A 906 0.65 1.56 -2.15
N ASP A 907 -0.47 2.22 -2.41
CA ASP A 907 -1.22 2.16 -3.66
C ASP A 907 -0.33 2.46 -4.89
N GLY A 908 0.50 3.50 -4.85
CA GLY A 908 1.40 3.82 -5.97
C GLY A 908 2.46 2.75 -6.27
N ASN A 909 2.95 2.00 -5.26
CA ASN A 909 3.84 0.85 -5.51
C ASN A 909 3.14 -0.21 -6.38
N PHE A 910 1.90 -0.54 -6.02
CA PHE A 910 1.09 -1.54 -6.73
C PHE A 910 0.64 -1.03 -8.10
N GLY A 911 0.22 0.24 -8.18
CA GLY A 911 -0.19 0.87 -9.43
C GLY A 911 0.96 0.95 -10.45
N CYS A 912 2.19 1.26 -10.04
CA CYS A 912 3.35 1.23 -10.93
C CYS A 912 3.69 -0.20 -11.37
N THR A 913 3.57 -1.19 -10.48
CA THR A 913 3.77 -2.60 -10.83
C THR A 913 2.76 -3.06 -11.89
N ALA A 914 1.49 -2.71 -11.72
CA ALA A 914 0.44 -2.96 -12.73
C ALA A 914 0.73 -2.23 -14.03
N GLY A 915 1.18 -0.97 -13.94
CA GLY A 915 1.53 -0.15 -15.08
C GLY A 915 2.64 -0.73 -15.95
N ILE A 916 3.69 -1.27 -15.31
CA ILE A 916 4.77 -1.98 -16.00
C ILE A 916 4.24 -3.25 -16.68
N ALA A 917 3.37 -4.00 -16.01
CA ALA A 917 2.73 -5.16 -16.63
C ALA A 917 1.88 -4.76 -17.85
N GLU A 918 1.09 -3.70 -17.75
CA GLU A 918 0.23 -3.17 -18.84
C GLU A 918 1.02 -2.61 -20.02
N MET A 919 2.25 -2.12 -19.80
CA MET A 919 3.17 -1.75 -20.90
C MET A 919 3.67 -2.97 -21.69
N LEU A 920 3.87 -4.09 -21.00
CA LEU A 920 4.45 -5.32 -21.56
C LEU A 920 3.40 -6.26 -22.15
N MET A 921 2.21 -6.36 -21.54
CA MET A 921 1.16 -7.25 -22.01
C MET A 921 -0.24 -6.77 -21.58
N GLN A 922 -1.18 -6.80 -22.52
CA GLN A 922 -2.59 -6.50 -22.31
C GLN A 922 -3.48 -7.70 -22.65
N SER A 923 -4.62 -7.83 -21.98
CA SER A 923 -5.54 -8.97 -22.22
C SER A 923 -7.04 -8.69 -22.03
N GLN A 924 -7.41 -7.44 -21.82
CA GLN A 924 -8.81 -7.00 -21.64
C GLN A 924 -9.61 -7.01 -22.94
N GLY A 925 -8.94 -6.95 -24.11
CA GLY A 925 -9.56 -6.87 -25.43
C GLY A 925 -10.12 -8.19 -25.99
N GLY A 926 -10.00 -9.30 -25.25
CA GLY A 926 -10.34 -10.64 -25.75
C GLY A 926 -9.21 -11.34 -26.51
N TYR A 927 -8.01 -10.77 -26.47
CA TYR A 927 -6.78 -11.28 -27.06
C TYR A 927 -5.59 -10.97 -26.15
N ILE A 928 -4.50 -11.72 -26.27
CA ILE A 928 -3.21 -11.41 -25.64
C ILE A 928 -2.46 -10.46 -26.57
N GLU A 929 -2.33 -9.20 -26.16
CA GLU A 929 -1.55 -8.20 -26.89
C GLU A 929 -0.16 -8.05 -26.26
N LEU A 930 0.87 -8.22 -27.08
CA LEU A 930 2.26 -8.27 -26.62
C LEU A 930 2.98 -6.96 -26.96
N LEU A 931 3.69 -6.42 -25.96
CA LEU A 931 4.43 -5.16 -26.01
C LEU A 931 3.59 -3.96 -26.53
N PRO A 932 2.33 -3.77 -26.07
CA PRO A 932 1.44 -2.71 -26.57
C PRO A 932 1.99 -1.30 -26.35
N ALA A 933 2.78 -1.09 -25.29
CA ALA A 933 3.33 0.21 -24.93
C ALA A 933 4.78 0.07 -24.41
N LEU A 934 5.63 -0.65 -25.14
CA LEU A 934 7.05 -0.75 -24.82
C LEU A 934 7.76 0.60 -25.01
N PRO A 935 8.44 1.16 -24.00
CA PRO A 935 9.20 2.40 -24.15
C PRO A 935 10.52 2.19 -24.91
N ASP A 936 10.99 3.24 -25.56
CA ASP A 936 12.28 3.23 -26.29
C ASP A 936 13.48 2.92 -25.38
N ALA A 937 13.35 3.19 -24.08
CA ALA A 937 14.35 2.90 -23.06
C ALA A 937 14.57 1.38 -22.87
N TRP A 938 13.55 0.56 -23.13
CA TRP A 938 13.59 -0.90 -22.93
C TRP A 938 13.85 -1.62 -24.25
N LYS A 939 14.96 -1.30 -24.91
CA LYS A 939 15.31 -1.87 -26.22
C LYS A 939 15.37 -3.40 -26.22
N ASN A 940 15.89 -3.97 -25.14
CA ASN A 940 16.09 -5.42 -24.99
C ASN A 940 15.53 -5.86 -23.65
N GLY A 941 14.94 -7.04 -23.61
CA GLY A 941 14.47 -7.60 -22.36
C GLY A 941 13.68 -8.88 -22.55
N SER A 942 13.18 -9.38 -21.44
CA SER A 942 12.29 -10.53 -21.40
C SER A 942 11.43 -10.49 -20.15
N PHE A 943 10.22 -11.04 -20.24
CA PHE A 943 9.45 -11.43 -19.07
C PHE A 943 9.12 -12.92 -19.14
N LYS A 944 8.93 -13.51 -17.97
CA LYS A 944 8.45 -14.87 -17.81
C LYS A 944 7.33 -14.94 -16.79
N GLY A 945 6.35 -15.78 -17.06
CA GLY A 945 5.29 -16.13 -16.14
C GLY A 945 4.25 -15.03 -15.93
N MET A 946 4.14 -14.05 -16.84
CA MET A 946 3.02 -13.13 -16.83
C MET A 946 1.73 -13.89 -17.13
N LYS A 947 0.63 -13.50 -16.50
CA LYS A 947 -0.66 -14.17 -16.69
C LYS A 947 -1.58 -13.31 -17.54
N ALA A 948 -2.38 -13.93 -18.41
CA ALA A 948 -3.39 -13.26 -19.22
C ALA A 948 -4.78 -13.84 -18.95
N ARG A 949 -5.82 -13.02 -19.19
CA ARG A 949 -7.22 -13.47 -19.18
C ARG A 949 -7.40 -14.66 -20.13
N GLY A 950 -8.24 -15.62 -19.73
CA GLY A 950 -8.33 -16.93 -20.37
C GLY A 950 -7.47 -18.02 -19.71
N ASN A 951 -6.75 -17.66 -18.64
CA ASN A 951 -5.82 -18.52 -17.90
C ASN A 951 -4.66 -19.04 -18.78
N PHE A 952 -3.96 -18.09 -19.37
CA PHE A 952 -2.71 -18.31 -20.08
C PHE A 952 -1.55 -17.74 -19.27
N GLU A 953 -0.44 -18.47 -19.23
CA GLU A 953 0.84 -17.97 -18.74
C GLU A 953 1.75 -17.72 -19.95
N VAL A 954 2.39 -16.56 -19.98
CA VAL A 954 3.08 -16.01 -21.15
C VAL A 954 4.50 -15.62 -20.77
N ASP A 955 5.43 -16.11 -21.56
CA ASP A 955 6.83 -15.69 -21.59
C ASP A 955 7.07 -14.98 -22.92
N ALA A 956 7.83 -13.88 -22.90
CA ALA A 956 8.26 -13.22 -24.12
C ALA A 956 9.67 -12.63 -23.96
N ALA A 957 10.42 -12.62 -25.06
CA ALA A 957 11.69 -11.93 -25.17
C ALA A 957 11.68 -10.98 -26.37
N TRP A 958 12.42 -9.88 -26.27
CA TRP A 958 12.53 -8.90 -27.34
C TRP A 958 13.94 -8.34 -27.47
N THR A 959 14.26 -7.90 -28.68
CA THR A 959 15.53 -7.27 -29.05
C THR A 959 15.24 -6.13 -30.02
N ASP A 960 15.86 -4.98 -29.80
CA ASP A 960 15.59 -3.74 -30.54
C ASP A 960 14.09 -3.42 -30.66
N GLY A 961 13.36 -3.60 -29.55
CA GLY A 961 11.93 -3.33 -29.44
C GLY A 961 11.02 -4.33 -30.17
N LYS A 962 11.57 -5.44 -30.70
CA LYS A 962 10.81 -6.45 -31.45
C LYS A 962 10.86 -7.80 -30.76
N ILE A 963 9.72 -8.49 -30.74
CA ILE A 963 9.63 -9.82 -30.13
C ILE A 963 10.49 -10.81 -30.92
N THR A 964 11.29 -11.59 -30.20
CA THR A 964 12.16 -12.63 -30.74
C THR A 964 11.71 -14.04 -30.35
N ALA A 965 11.01 -14.18 -29.22
CA ALA A 965 10.45 -15.44 -28.76
C ALA A 965 9.20 -15.21 -27.92
N ILE A 966 8.22 -16.11 -28.04
CA ILE A 966 7.04 -16.17 -27.17
C ILE A 966 6.81 -17.64 -26.81
N GLU A 967 6.52 -17.90 -25.54
CA GLU A 967 5.99 -19.18 -25.07
C GLU A 967 4.68 -18.94 -24.34
N ILE A 968 3.65 -19.72 -24.65
CA ILE A 968 2.33 -19.63 -24.01
C ILE A 968 1.96 -21.00 -23.44
N LEU A 969 1.80 -21.08 -22.12
CA LEU A 969 1.20 -22.20 -21.42
C LEU A 969 -0.32 -21.96 -21.29
N SER A 970 -1.11 -22.88 -21.84
CA SER A 970 -2.57 -22.85 -21.65
C SER A 970 -2.98 -23.65 -20.42
N ASN A 971 -3.52 -23.01 -19.40
CA ASN A 971 -4.01 -23.68 -18.19
C ASN A 971 -5.51 -24.04 -18.25
N SER A 972 -6.22 -23.54 -19.27
CA SER A 972 -7.67 -23.76 -19.45
C SER A 972 -8.02 -24.64 -20.65
N GLY A 973 -7.19 -24.66 -21.69
CA GLY A 973 -7.55 -25.22 -23.00
C GLY A 973 -8.46 -24.30 -23.83
N ALA A 974 -8.66 -23.04 -23.43
CA ALA A 974 -9.42 -22.07 -24.21
C ALA A 974 -8.76 -21.76 -25.58
N GLU A 975 -9.51 -21.23 -26.53
CA GLU A 975 -8.90 -20.68 -27.75
C GLU A 975 -7.97 -19.52 -27.38
N CYS A 976 -6.74 -19.54 -27.92
CA CYS A 976 -5.78 -18.47 -27.71
C CYS A 976 -5.80 -17.52 -28.90
N VAL A 977 -5.97 -16.23 -28.63
CA VAL A 977 -5.89 -15.16 -29.64
C VAL A 977 -4.72 -14.26 -29.27
N ILE A 978 -3.84 -13.99 -30.24
CA ILE A 978 -2.67 -13.12 -30.07
C ILE A 978 -2.85 -11.91 -30.97
N LYS A 979 -2.58 -10.72 -30.41
CA LYS A 979 -2.45 -9.46 -31.14
C LYS A 979 -0.99 -8.99 -31.07
N TYR A 980 -0.40 -8.76 -32.24
CA TYR A 980 0.97 -8.26 -32.38
C TYR A 980 1.14 -7.68 -33.79
N PRO A 981 1.93 -6.62 -34.02
CA PRO A 981 2.22 -6.13 -35.36
C PRO A 981 2.70 -7.27 -36.29
N ASN A 982 2.01 -7.45 -37.43
CA ASN A 982 2.24 -8.55 -38.38
C ASN A 982 2.06 -9.97 -37.79
N ALA A 983 1.14 -10.17 -36.85
CA ALA A 983 0.88 -11.49 -36.26
C ALA A 983 0.59 -12.60 -37.30
N LYS A 984 0.10 -12.25 -38.51
CA LYS A 984 -0.09 -13.22 -39.62
C LYS A 984 1.19 -13.97 -40.02
N GLU A 985 2.36 -13.41 -39.70
CA GLU A 985 3.67 -14.00 -39.97
C GLU A 985 4.21 -14.84 -38.80
N LEU A 986 3.45 -14.96 -37.70
CA LEU A 986 3.83 -15.80 -36.58
C LEU A 986 3.47 -17.28 -36.85
N ASN A 987 4.42 -18.17 -36.59
CA ASN A 987 4.23 -19.61 -36.64
C ASN A 987 4.08 -20.16 -35.22
N VAL A 988 3.02 -20.94 -34.98
CA VAL A 988 2.74 -21.57 -33.69
C VAL A 988 3.09 -23.07 -33.77
N SER A 989 4.13 -23.47 -33.04
CA SER A 989 4.60 -24.86 -33.04
C SER A 989 3.54 -25.81 -32.48
N GLY A 990 3.13 -26.80 -33.28
CA GLY A 990 2.20 -27.85 -32.84
C GLY A 990 0.74 -27.42 -32.73
N ALA A 991 0.35 -26.32 -33.40
CA ALA A 991 -1.04 -25.90 -33.58
C ALA A 991 -1.29 -25.39 -35.00
N LYS A 992 -2.52 -25.55 -35.50
CA LYS A 992 -2.93 -24.91 -36.76
C LYS A 992 -3.38 -23.48 -36.46
N VAL A 993 -2.75 -22.51 -37.12
CA VAL A 993 -3.04 -21.09 -36.97
C VAL A 993 -4.16 -20.66 -37.91
N LYS A 994 -5.07 -19.83 -37.41
CA LYS A 994 -6.07 -19.09 -38.19
C LYS A 994 -5.76 -17.60 -38.10
N VAL A 995 -5.50 -16.97 -39.25
CA VAL A 995 -5.33 -15.51 -39.35
C VAL A 995 -6.70 -14.85 -39.24
N LEU A 996 -6.85 -13.94 -38.29
CA LEU A 996 -8.09 -13.16 -38.07
C LEU A 996 -7.98 -11.77 -38.70
N ALA A 997 -6.79 -11.16 -38.60
CA ALA A 997 -6.41 -9.89 -39.22
C ALA A 997 -4.88 -9.88 -39.43
N ASP A 998 -4.34 -8.83 -40.06
CA ASP A 998 -2.89 -8.70 -40.28
C ASP A 998 -2.09 -8.73 -38.96
N ASP A 999 -2.67 -8.18 -37.90
CA ASP A 999 -2.13 -8.08 -36.55
C ASP A 999 -2.73 -9.10 -35.57
N GLN A 1000 -3.57 -10.04 -36.02
CA GLN A 1000 -4.21 -11.02 -35.13
C GLN A 1000 -4.25 -12.44 -35.68
N ILE A 1001 -3.89 -13.39 -34.81
CA ILE A 1001 -4.02 -14.83 -35.07
C ILE A 1001 -4.73 -15.55 -33.92
N SER A 1002 -5.36 -16.68 -34.24
CA SER A 1002 -5.99 -17.58 -33.26
C SER A 1002 -5.55 -19.02 -33.47
N PHE A 1003 -5.53 -19.80 -32.38
CA PHE A 1003 -5.31 -21.24 -32.42
C PHE A 1003 -5.94 -21.92 -31.20
N ALA A 1004 -6.45 -23.14 -31.43
CA ALA A 1004 -6.99 -23.97 -30.35
C ALA A 1004 -5.87 -24.46 -29.43
N THR A 1005 -6.13 -24.48 -28.12
CA THR A 1005 -5.17 -24.95 -27.13
C THR A 1005 -5.63 -26.20 -26.38
N VAL A 1006 -4.70 -26.84 -25.66
CA VAL A 1006 -4.96 -27.97 -24.76
C VAL A 1006 -4.44 -27.59 -23.38
N LYS A 1007 -5.25 -27.84 -22.35
CA LYS A 1007 -4.87 -27.59 -20.96
C LYS A 1007 -3.56 -28.31 -20.60
N GLY A 1008 -2.63 -27.57 -20.01
CA GLY A 1008 -1.29 -28.01 -19.61
C GLY A 1008 -0.27 -28.06 -20.74
N LYS A 1009 -0.61 -27.66 -21.98
CA LYS A 1009 0.31 -27.65 -23.11
C LYS A 1009 0.92 -26.26 -23.32
N THR A 1010 2.23 -26.24 -23.60
CA THR A 1010 2.98 -25.04 -24.00
C THR A 1010 3.10 -24.93 -25.52
N TYR A 1011 2.97 -23.71 -26.03
CA TYR A 1011 3.06 -23.36 -27.45
C TYR A 1011 4.22 -22.39 -27.66
N ILE A 1012 5.13 -22.73 -28.57
CA ILE A 1012 6.28 -21.89 -28.94
C ILE A 1012 5.94 -21.14 -30.22
N ILE A 1013 6.06 -19.82 -30.19
CA ILE A 1013 5.69 -18.95 -31.30
C ILE A 1013 6.92 -18.20 -31.78
N LYS A 1014 7.18 -18.25 -33.09
CA LYS A 1014 8.33 -17.61 -33.74
C LYS A 1014 7.89 -16.84 -34.99
N ASN A 1015 8.64 -15.81 -35.34
CA ASN A 1015 8.44 -15.11 -36.60
C ASN A 1015 8.99 -15.97 -37.77
N VAL A 1016 8.22 -16.12 -38.84
CA VAL A 1016 8.62 -16.88 -40.04
C VAL A 1016 9.90 -16.33 -40.68
N SER A 1017 10.21 -15.04 -40.52
CA SER A 1017 11.45 -14.42 -41.03
C SER A 1017 12.68 -14.62 -40.14
N SER A 1018 12.53 -15.31 -39.00
CA SER A 1018 13.63 -15.67 -38.06
C SER A 1018 14.02 -17.16 -38.09
N LEU A 1019 13.38 -17.94 -38.98
CA LEU A 1019 13.73 -19.32 -39.35
C LEU A 1019 14.51 -19.30 -40.67
#